data_AF-A0AAP0CLT4-F1
#
_entry.id   AF-A0AAP0CLT4-F1
#
_cell.length_a   1.000
_cell.length_b   1.000
_cell.length_c   1.000
_cell.angle_alpha   90.00
_cell.angle_beta   90.00
_cell.angle_gamma   90.00
#
_symmetry.space_group_name_H-M   'P 1'
#
loop_
_entity.id
_entity.type
_entity.pdbx_description
1 polymer ?
#
loop_
_entity_poly.entity_id
_entity_poly.type
_entity_poly.pdbx_seq_one_letter_code
_entity_poly.pdbx_strand_id
1 'polypeptide(L)'
;MENQKRHEQPTNSVRRSLKRKLEDEFIADRKITSSDDAAAQQDLASEVRAQVEILDSNFSSVEADRALVKRSIHILSELAKNEDIVNLIVESGAVPALVRHLQAPEPTDAAEPRPYEHEVEKGSAFTLGLLAIKPEHQQLIVDAGALPHLVALLKRHRDGQNSRAFNGVIRRAADAITNLAHENSSIKTRVRVEGGIPPLVELLEFTDAKVQRAAAGALRTLAFKNDENKNQIVDYNALPTLILMLRSEDAAIHYEAVGVIGNLVHSSPNIKKEVLLAGALQPVIELLSSSCSESQREAALLLGQFAAADTDCKVHIVQRGAVGPLIEMLQSPDAQLREMSAFALGRLAQDTHNQAGIAHGGGISPLLKLLDSRNGSLQHNAAFALYGLADNEDNVADLIRVGGVQKLQDGEFIVQPTRDCVAKTLKRLEEKIHGRVLSHLLYLMRIAERPVQRRVALALAHLCSPDDQKSIFVDANGLSILLELLESTNLKHQRDSCVALCKLAEKASSLSPVDAGPPSPISQVYLGEQYVNNPTLSDVTFLIEGKRFYAHRICLLASSDAFRAMFDGGYKEKDAKDIEIPNIRWDVFELMMRYIYTGSVDVNLEIAQDLLRAADQYLLEGLKRLCEYTIAQDIRVDNVSLMYDLSEAFNAVSLRNACILFVLENFDKLNAKSWYGELINRILPEMRNYFATTLGRPVEADMRQ
;
A
#
# COMPACT_ATOMS: atom_id res chain seq x y z
N MET A 1 -24.72 3.43 -23.46
CA MET A 1 -23.67 2.42 -23.73
C MET A 1 -22.55 3.15 -24.45
N GLU A 2 -21.56 3.61 -23.71
CA GLU A 2 -20.39 4.31 -24.24
C GLU A 2 -19.10 3.58 -23.84
N ASN A 3 -18.15 3.65 -24.77
CA ASN A 3 -16.89 2.93 -24.86
C ASN A 3 -15.95 3.16 -23.67
N GLN A 4 -15.53 2.07 -23.02
CA GLN A 4 -14.25 2.01 -22.27
C GLN A 4 -13.17 1.35 -23.14
N LYS A 5 -12.24 2.17 -23.65
CA LYS A 5 -10.94 1.70 -24.14
C LYS A 5 -10.05 1.36 -22.94
N ARG A 6 -9.83 0.07 -22.68
CA ARG A 6 -8.75 -0.40 -21.79
C ARG A 6 -7.41 -0.30 -22.54
N HIS A 7 -6.50 0.53 -22.03
CA HIS A 7 -5.08 0.47 -22.37
C HIS A 7 -4.41 -0.58 -21.49
N GLU A 8 -4.18 -1.76 -22.05
CA GLU A 8 -3.31 -2.78 -21.48
C GLU A 8 -1.84 -2.43 -21.80
N GLN A 9 -1.03 -2.25 -20.76
CA GLN A 9 0.44 -2.20 -20.88
C GLN A 9 0.96 -3.63 -21.10
N PRO A 10 1.84 -3.87 -22.09
CA PRO A 10 2.30 -5.21 -22.39
C PRO A 10 3.29 -5.71 -21.33
N THR A 11 3.03 -6.90 -20.81
CA THR A 11 3.92 -7.66 -19.93
C THR A 11 5.20 -8.08 -20.67
N ASN A 12 6.29 -8.33 -19.92
CA ASN A 12 7.62 -8.69 -20.45
C ASN A 12 7.65 -9.93 -21.38
N SER A 13 6.58 -10.73 -21.45
CA SER A 13 6.47 -11.83 -22.41
C SER A 13 6.01 -11.37 -23.81
N VAL A 14 5.26 -10.28 -23.90
CA VAL A 14 4.78 -9.70 -25.18
C VAL A 14 5.90 -8.89 -25.88
N ARG A 15 6.81 -8.27 -25.11
CA ARG A 15 8.07 -7.71 -25.66
C ARG A 15 8.96 -8.79 -26.30
N ARG A 16 8.92 -10.04 -25.80
CA ARG A 16 9.65 -11.17 -26.40
C ARG A 16 8.98 -11.70 -27.68
N SER A 17 7.66 -11.60 -27.84
CA SER A 17 6.98 -12.07 -29.06
C SER A 17 6.99 -11.04 -30.19
N LEU A 18 6.98 -9.73 -29.88
CA LEU A 18 7.17 -8.67 -30.87
C LEU A 18 8.62 -8.59 -31.35
N LYS A 19 9.59 -8.86 -30.46
CA LYS A 19 11.01 -8.98 -30.80
C LYS A 19 11.27 -10.18 -31.73
N ARG A 20 10.60 -11.32 -31.50
CA ARG A 20 10.66 -12.49 -32.40
C ARG A 20 10.05 -12.25 -33.79
N LYS A 21 8.91 -11.55 -33.89
CA LYS A 21 8.31 -11.22 -35.20
C LYS A 21 9.08 -10.17 -35.99
N LEU A 22 9.68 -9.19 -35.29
CA LEU A 22 10.60 -8.24 -35.91
C LEU A 22 11.94 -8.89 -36.27
N GLU A 23 12.42 -9.87 -35.50
CA GLU A 23 13.58 -10.71 -35.83
C GLU A 23 13.31 -11.58 -37.08
N ASP A 24 12.10 -12.14 -37.25
CA ASP A 24 11.74 -12.94 -38.41
C ASP A 24 11.60 -12.12 -39.71
N GLU A 25 11.17 -10.85 -39.64
CA GLU A 25 11.20 -9.92 -40.79
C GLU A 25 12.62 -9.35 -41.04
N PHE A 26 13.46 -9.21 -40.01
CA PHE A 26 14.89 -8.82 -40.16
C PHE A 26 15.77 -9.93 -40.74
N ILE A 27 15.37 -11.20 -40.58
CA ILE A 27 16.09 -12.37 -41.13
C ILE A 27 15.97 -12.45 -42.66
N ALA A 28 14.91 -11.87 -43.25
CA ALA A 28 14.74 -11.82 -44.70
C ALA A 28 15.66 -10.78 -45.36
N ASP A 29 15.89 -9.62 -44.73
CA ASP A 29 16.79 -8.56 -45.24
C ASP A 29 18.29 -8.85 -44.96
N ARG A 30 18.62 -9.65 -43.94
CA ARG A 30 20.01 -10.03 -43.59
C ARG A 30 20.73 -10.91 -44.62
N LYS A 31 20.02 -11.50 -45.58
CA LYS A 31 20.65 -12.36 -46.60
C LYS A 31 21.33 -11.58 -47.72
N ILE A 32 21.10 -10.27 -47.82
CA ILE A 32 21.71 -9.42 -48.86
C ILE A 32 22.83 -8.53 -48.28
N THR A 33 22.92 -8.36 -46.96
CA THR A 33 23.95 -7.55 -46.26
C THR A 33 25.12 -8.36 -45.67
N SER A 34 25.10 -9.69 -45.74
CA SER A 34 26.00 -10.56 -44.96
C SER A 34 27.46 -10.62 -45.44
N SER A 35 27.78 -10.19 -46.66
CA SER A 35 29.17 -10.22 -47.16
C SER A 35 29.99 -9.03 -46.71
N ASP A 36 29.39 -7.83 -46.66
CA ASP A 36 30.07 -6.59 -46.30
C ASP A 36 30.28 -6.48 -44.78
N ASP A 37 29.31 -6.95 -43.98
CA ASP A 37 29.45 -7.03 -42.51
C ASP A 37 30.53 -8.04 -42.09
N ALA A 38 30.66 -9.17 -42.79
CA ALA A 38 31.69 -10.17 -42.51
C ALA A 38 33.10 -9.67 -42.86
N ALA A 39 33.24 -8.94 -43.97
CA ALA A 39 34.50 -8.30 -44.35
C ALA A 39 34.88 -7.20 -43.36
N ALA A 40 33.94 -6.33 -42.98
CA ALA A 40 34.17 -5.28 -41.99
C ALA A 40 34.51 -5.83 -40.58
N GLN A 41 33.88 -6.93 -40.16
CA GLN A 41 34.21 -7.63 -38.92
C GLN A 41 35.61 -8.26 -38.97
N GLN A 42 35.99 -8.83 -40.12
CA GLN A 42 37.32 -9.40 -40.32
C GLN A 42 38.40 -8.31 -40.31
N ASP A 43 38.14 -7.17 -40.95
CA ASP A 43 39.02 -6.00 -40.94
C ASP A 43 39.19 -5.47 -39.52
N LEU A 44 38.09 -5.34 -38.76
CA LEU A 44 38.13 -4.92 -37.36
C LEU A 44 38.91 -5.92 -36.48
N ALA A 45 38.71 -7.23 -36.68
CA ALA A 45 39.45 -8.26 -35.96
C ALA A 45 40.95 -8.25 -36.30
N SER A 46 41.31 -7.89 -37.55
CA SER A 46 42.70 -7.71 -37.95
C SER A 46 43.33 -6.47 -37.30
N GLU A 47 42.58 -5.38 -37.23
CA GLU A 47 43.00 -4.14 -36.58
C GLU A 47 43.24 -4.36 -35.07
N VAL A 48 42.30 -4.99 -34.37
CA VAL A 48 42.44 -5.32 -32.94
C VAL A 48 43.69 -6.19 -32.71
N ARG A 49 43.91 -7.24 -33.52
CA ARG A 49 45.10 -8.09 -33.40
C ARG A 49 46.39 -7.31 -33.66
N ALA A 50 46.42 -6.44 -34.67
CA ALA A 50 47.57 -5.58 -34.94
C ALA A 50 47.88 -4.67 -33.75
N GLN A 51 46.85 -4.12 -33.09
CA GLN A 51 47.05 -3.32 -31.88
C GLN A 51 47.59 -4.16 -30.72
N VAL A 52 47.12 -5.40 -30.52
CA VAL A 52 47.65 -6.32 -29.50
C VAL A 52 49.10 -6.71 -29.79
N GLU A 53 49.45 -7.03 -31.03
CA GLU A 53 50.82 -7.33 -31.44
C GLU A 53 51.78 -6.17 -31.17
N ILE A 54 51.32 -4.91 -31.36
CA ILE A 54 52.09 -3.72 -30.98
C ILE A 54 52.36 -3.71 -29.47
N LEU A 55 51.38 -4.03 -28.62
CA LEU A 55 51.59 -4.10 -27.17
C LEU A 55 52.63 -5.18 -26.81
N ASP A 56 52.44 -6.39 -27.33
CA ASP A 56 53.32 -7.52 -27.00
C ASP A 56 54.78 -7.31 -27.44
N SER A 57 54.97 -6.66 -28.58
CA SER A 57 56.30 -6.44 -29.17
C SER A 57 57.04 -5.24 -28.58
N ASN A 58 56.36 -4.33 -27.86
CA ASN A 58 56.91 -3.03 -27.45
C ASN A 58 56.88 -2.80 -25.93
N PHE A 59 57.42 -3.73 -25.14
CA PHE A 59 57.57 -3.56 -23.69
C PHE A 59 58.99 -3.07 -23.33
N SER A 60 59.22 -1.76 -23.49
CA SER A 60 60.55 -1.15 -23.40
C SER A 60 60.48 0.27 -22.81
N SER A 61 61.60 0.73 -22.23
CA SER A 61 61.74 2.08 -21.67
C SER A 61 61.97 3.17 -22.74
N VAL A 62 62.23 2.76 -23.99
CA VAL A 62 62.47 3.65 -25.14
C VAL A 62 61.24 4.51 -25.43
N GLU A 63 61.45 5.79 -25.72
CA GLU A 63 60.37 6.77 -25.95
C GLU A 63 59.51 6.43 -27.19
N ALA A 64 60.12 5.96 -28.28
CA ALA A 64 59.40 5.56 -29.48
C ALA A 64 58.43 4.39 -29.21
N ASP A 65 58.90 3.36 -28.50
CA ASP A 65 58.11 2.18 -28.14
C ASP A 65 56.92 2.58 -27.25
N ARG A 66 57.16 3.44 -26.25
CA ARG A 66 56.11 3.96 -25.36
C ARG A 66 55.06 4.79 -26.12
N ALA A 67 55.47 5.61 -27.09
CA ALA A 67 54.55 6.38 -27.92
C ALA A 67 53.67 5.48 -28.79
N LEU A 68 54.22 4.38 -29.34
CA LEU A 68 53.47 3.37 -30.10
C LEU A 68 52.45 2.65 -29.21
N VAL A 69 52.90 2.17 -28.05
CA VAL A 69 52.04 1.49 -27.05
C VAL A 69 50.90 2.40 -26.63
N LYS A 70 51.17 3.66 -26.30
CA LYS A 70 50.16 4.65 -25.93
C LYS A 70 49.10 4.83 -27.01
N ARG A 71 49.52 4.91 -28.28
CA ARG A 71 48.60 5.03 -29.42
C ARG A 71 47.75 3.76 -29.58
N SER A 72 48.37 2.58 -29.47
CA SER A 72 47.66 1.30 -29.52
C SER A 72 46.62 1.17 -28.41
N ILE A 73 47.00 1.44 -27.16
CA ILE A 73 46.09 1.44 -26.01
C ILE A 73 44.93 2.41 -26.23
N HIS A 74 45.21 3.61 -26.77
CA HIS A 74 44.15 4.58 -27.05
C HIS A 74 43.14 4.02 -28.06
N ILE A 75 43.59 3.42 -29.16
CA ILE A 75 42.73 2.79 -30.17
C ILE A 75 41.90 1.66 -29.52
N LEU A 76 42.52 0.76 -28.78
CA LEU A 76 41.82 -0.31 -28.05
C LEU A 76 40.79 0.25 -27.06
N SER A 77 41.10 1.35 -26.37
CA SER A 77 40.17 1.97 -25.43
C SER A 77 38.96 2.61 -26.12
N GLU A 78 39.13 3.19 -27.32
CA GLU A 78 38.03 3.73 -28.11
C GLU A 78 37.13 2.62 -28.64
N LEU A 79 37.72 1.51 -29.10
CA LEU A 79 36.97 0.32 -29.52
C LEU A 79 36.22 -0.32 -28.35
N ALA A 80 36.84 -0.41 -27.17
CA ALA A 80 36.25 -0.99 -25.97
C ALA A 80 35.07 -0.19 -25.40
N LYS A 81 34.82 1.05 -25.86
CA LYS A 81 33.58 1.78 -25.52
C LYS A 81 32.34 1.17 -26.15
N ASN A 82 32.50 0.38 -27.21
CA ASN A 82 31.42 -0.40 -27.79
C ASN A 82 31.40 -1.81 -27.16
N GLU A 83 30.37 -2.10 -26.38
CA GLU A 83 30.21 -3.37 -25.67
C GLU A 83 30.23 -4.60 -26.59
N ASP A 84 29.81 -4.46 -27.85
CA ASP A 84 29.81 -5.56 -28.83
C ASP A 84 31.24 -5.95 -29.25
N ILE A 85 32.19 -5.01 -29.20
CA ILE A 85 33.59 -5.21 -29.60
C ILE A 85 34.44 -5.75 -28.44
N VAL A 86 33.98 -5.58 -27.19
CA VAL A 86 34.73 -6.00 -25.98
C VAL A 86 35.13 -7.48 -26.03
N ASN A 87 34.24 -8.37 -26.50
CA ASN A 87 34.56 -9.80 -26.61
C ASN A 87 35.71 -10.03 -27.60
N LEU A 88 35.65 -9.40 -28.77
CA LEU A 88 36.69 -9.50 -29.80
C LEU A 88 38.05 -9.02 -29.28
N ILE A 89 38.08 -7.93 -28.50
CA ILE A 89 39.31 -7.42 -27.88
C ILE A 89 39.89 -8.43 -26.89
N VAL A 90 39.06 -9.01 -26.04
CA VAL A 90 39.48 -10.01 -25.05
C VAL A 90 39.97 -11.30 -25.75
N GLU A 91 39.23 -11.80 -26.72
CA GLU A 91 39.57 -13.00 -27.51
C GLU A 91 40.83 -12.83 -28.35
N SER A 92 41.15 -11.60 -28.76
CA SER A 92 42.40 -11.26 -29.47
C SER A 92 43.63 -11.21 -28.56
N GLY A 93 43.51 -11.55 -27.27
CA GLY A 93 44.64 -11.61 -26.34
C GLY A 93 45.05 -10.27 -25.73
N ALA A 94 44.19 -9.24 -25.81
CA ALA A 94 44.54 -7.91 -25.28
C ALA A 94 44.73 -7.89 -23.76
N VAL A 95 44.08 -8.79 -23.00
CA VAL A 95 44.10 -8.76 -21.53
C VAL A 95 45.51 -8.97 -20.96
N PRO A 96 46.24 -10.07 -21.25
CA PRO A 96 47.62 -10.25 -20.78
C PRO A 96 48.56 -9.11 -21.20
N ALA A 97 48.44 -8.63 -22.45
CA ALA A 97 49.25 -7.54 -22.96
C ALA A 97 49.02 -6.22 -22.18
N LEU A 98 47.76 -5.85 -21.95
CA LEU A 98 47.40 -4.66 -21.17
C LEU A 98 47.84 -4.79 -19.71
N VAL A 99 47.72 -5.97 -19.10
CA VAL A 99 48.18 -6.21 -17.72
C VAL A 99 49.69 -6.01 -17.61
N ARG A 100 50.46 -6.49 -18.58
CA ARG A 100 51.92 -6.27 -18.62
C ARG A 100 52.29 -4.79 -18.62
N HIS A 101 51.52 -3.95 -19.32
CA HIS A 101 51.72 -2.50 -19.39
C HIS A 101 51.16 -1.71 -18.19
N LEU A 102 50.67 -2.36 -17.14
CA LEU A 102 50.38 -1.70 -15.86
C LEU A 102 51.63 -1.42 -15.03
N GLN A 103 52.78 -1.97 -15.43
CA GLN A 103 54.06 -1.82 -14.75
C GLN A 103 55.17 -1.40 -15.71
N ALA A 104 56.24 -0.84 -15.14
CA ALA A 104 57.44 -0.52 -15.88
C ALA A 104 58.19 -1.79 -16.35
N PRO A 105 58.82 -1.78 -17.53
CA PRO A 105 59.80 -2.79 -17.89
C PRO A 105 61.01 -2.72 -16.95
N GLU A 106 61.68 -3.86 -16.75
CA GLU A 106 62.89 -3.89 -15.93
C GLU A 106 63.95 -2.91 -16.48
N PRO A 107 64.62 -2.14 -15.62
CA PRO A 107 65.59 -1.15 -16.06
C PRO A 107 66.79 -1.84 -16.73
N THR A 108 67.04 -1.49 -17.99
CA THR A 108 68.15 -2.04 -18.80
C THR A 108 69.51 -1.40 -18.50
N ASP A 109 69.55 -0.27 -17.78
CA ASP A 109 70.78 0.45 -17.40
C ASP A 109 70.68 1.04 -15.98
N ALA A 110 71.84 1.24 -15.34
CA ALA A 110 72.01 1.82 -13.99
C ALA A 110 71.66 3.33 -13.88
N ALA A 111 70.77 3.83 -14.73
CA ALA A 111 70.19 5.14 -14.60
C ALA A 111 69.00 5.10 -13.62
N GLU A 112 68.77 6.21 -12.91
CA GLU A 112 67.66 6.33 -11.95
C GLU A 112 66.35 5.80 -12.54
N PRO A 113 65.56 5.02 -11.77
CA PRO A 113 64.28 4.49 -12.24
C PRO A 113 63.36 5.66 -12.59
N ARG A 114 63.25 5.95 -13.89
CA ARG A 114 62.25 6.89 -14.39
C ARG A 114 60.90 6.18 -14.34
N PRO A 115 59.84 6.79 -13.75
CA PRO A 115 58.52 6.21 -13.82
C PRO A 115 58.16 5.95 -15.29
N TYR A 116 57.71 4.73 -15.59
CA TYR A 116 57.17 4.37 -16.89
C TYR A 116 56.07 5.36 -17.29
N GLU A 117 55.91 5.65 -18.59
CA GLU A 117 55.09 6.78 -19.01
C GLU A 117 53.69 6.69 -18.38
N HIS A 118 53.36 7.64 -17.51
CA HIS A 118 52.09 7.64 -16.76
C HIS A 118 50.86 7.44 -17.67
N GLU A 119 50.94 7.89 -18.92
CA GLU A 119 49.86 7.72 -19.90
C GLU A 119 49.67 6.27 -20.38
N VAL A 120 50.73 5.45 -20.42
CA VAL A 120 50.63 4.02 -20.77
C VAL A 120 49.90 3.27 -19.65
N GLU A 121 50.36 3.40 -18.41
CA GLU A 121 49.75 2.72 -17.25
C GLU A 121 48.29 3.14 -17.05
N LYS A 122 48.03 4.46 -17.16
CA LYS A 122 46.68 5.05 -17.10
C LYS A 122 45.78 4.51 -18.21
N GLY A 123 46.30 4.41 -19.43
CA GLY A 123 45.59 3.87 -20.59
C GLY A 123 45.27 2.40 -20.39
N SER A 124 46.23 1.59 -19.97
CA SER A 124 46.07 0.16 -19.68
C SER A 124 45.00 -0.07 -18.61
N ALA A 125 45.08 0.64 -17.48
CA ALA A 125 44.08 0.54 -16.41
C ALA A 125 42.68 0.94 -16.91
N PHE A 126 42.59 2.01 -17.69
CA PHE A 126 41.32 2.45 -18.27
C PHE A 126 40.72 1.41 -19.21
N THR A 127 41.51 0.86 -20.15
CA THR A 127 41.04 -0.15 -21.09
C THR A 127 40.62 -1.42 -20.37
N LEU A 128 41.41 -1.92 -19.42
CA LEU A 128 41.03 -3.08 -18.59
C LEU A 128 39.71 -2.83 -17.84
N GLY A 129 39.50 -1.62 -17.32
CA GLY A 129 38.23 -1.23 -16.71
C GLY A 129 37.05 -1.30 -17.68
N LEU A 130 37.21 -0.90 -18.94
CA LEU A 130 36.16 -1.04 -19.97
C LEU A 130 35.90 -2.51 -20.31
N LEU A 131 36.94 -3.34 -20.41
CA LEU A 131 36.78 -4.77 -20.68
C LEU A 131 36.05 -5.51 -19.53
N ALA A 132 36.23 -5.03 -18.29
CA ALA A 132 35.61 -5.55 -17.08
C ALA A 132 34.12 -5.19 -16.91
N ILE A 133 33.53 -4.38 -17.80
CA ILE A 133 32.09 -4.07 -17.78
C ILE A 133 31.26 -5.35 -17.93
N LYS A 134 31.76 -6.32 -18.72
CA LYS A 134 31.15 -7.64 -18.84
C LYS A 134 31.59 -8.55 -17.70
N PRO A 135 30.66 -9.12 -16.91
CA PRO A 135 30.99 -9.99 -15.79
C PRO A 135 31.88 -11.19 -16.16
N GLU A 136 31.72 -11.72 -17.38
CA GLU A 136 32.50 -12.87 -17.86
C GLU A 136 34.01 -12.59 -17.96
N HIS A 137 34.40 -11.34 -18.20
CA HIS A 137 35.80 -10.95 -18.39
C HIS A 137 36.49 -10.54 -17.09
N GLN A 138 35.74 -10.18 -16.05
CA GLN A 138 36.30 -9.72 -14.79
C GLN A 138 37.27 -10.76 -14.22
N GLN A 139 36.86 -12.02 -14.18
CA GLN A 139 37.68 -13.10 -13.64
C GLN A 139 38.93 -13.36 -14.49
N LEU A 140 38.80 -13.33 -15.83
CA LEU A 140 39.93 -13.48 -16.75
C LEU A 140 41.00 -12.39 -16.53
N ILE A 141 40.58 -11.14 -16.38
CA ILE A 141 41.49 -10.01 -16.13
C ILE A 141 42.21 -10.18 -14.78
N VAL A 142 41.48 -10.60 -13.76
CA VAL A 142 42.05 -10.83 -12.43
C VAL A 142 43.01 -12.03 -12.44
N ASP A 143 42.71 -13.10 -13.17
CA ASP A 143 43.58 -14.28 -13.29
C ASP A 143 44.82 -14.03 -14.15
N ALA A 144 44.77 -13.05 -15.07
CA ALA A 144 45.93 -12.53 -15.76
C ALA A 144 46.88 -11.70 -14.86
N GLY A 145 46.54 -11.47 -13.59
CA GLY A 145 47.39 -10.78 -12.62
C GLY A 145 47.17 -9.27 -12.52
N ALA A 146 46.04 -8.74 -13.01
CA ALA A 146 45.79 -7.29 -13.01
C ALA A 146 45.79 -6.65 -11.60
N LEU A 147 45.22 -7.33 -10.59
CA LEU A 147 44.98 -6.73 -9.27
C LEU A 147 46.25 -6.29 -8.53
N PRO A 148 47.31 -7.12 -8.38
CA PRO A 148 48.56 -6.69 -7.77
C PRO A 148 49.13 -5.42 -8.40
N HIS A 149 49.10 -5.32 -9.73
CA HIS A 149 49.61 -4.15 -10.45
C HIS A 149 48.72 -2.91 -10.26
N LEU A 150 47.40 -3.06 -10.32
CA LEU A 150 46.48 -1.94 -10.04
C LEU A 150 46.65 -1.43 -8.60
N VAL A 151 46.81 -2.32 -7.62
CA VAL A 151 47.07 -1.95 -6.22
C VAL A 151 48.44 -1.26 -6.08
N ALA A 152 49.46 -1.72 -6.79
CA ALA A 152 50.77 -1.06 -6.81
C ALA A 152 50.67 0.37 -7.37
N LEU A 153 49.89 0.57 -8.45
CA LEU A 153 49.64 1.90 -9.00
C LEU A 153 48.96 2.82 -7.98
N LEU A 154 47.98 2.32 -7.22
CA LEU A 154 47.35 3.11 -6.15
C LEU A 154 48.35 3.56 -5.09
N LYS A 155 49.29 2.69 -4.66
CA LYS A 155 50.26 2.98 -3.58
C LYS A 155 51.28 4.07 -3.93
N ARG A 156 51.49 4.38 -5.21
CA ARG A 156 52.45 5.40 -5.67
C ARG A 156 52.12 6.82 -5.20
N HIS A 157 50.90 7.06 -4.69
CA HIS A 157 50.54 8.38 -4.17
C HIS A 157 51.41 8.78 -2.96
N ARG A 158 52.03 7.80 -2.29
CA ARG A 158 52.95 8.00 -1.17
C ARG A 158 54.32 8.55 -1.58
N ASP A 159 54.66 8.51 -2.87
CA ASP A 159 55.98 8.90 -3.38
C ASP A 159 56.13 10.44 -3.57
N GLY A 160 55.12 11.23 -3.21
CA GLY A 160 55.20 12.70 -3.12
C GLY A 160 55.13 13.49 -4.43
N GLN A 161 54.98 12.83 -5.59
CA GLN A 161 54.89 13.50 -6.90
C GLN A 161 53.42 13.80 -7.29
N ASN A 162 52.87 14.92 -6.83
CA ASN A 162 51.53 15.40 -7.22
C ASN A 162 51.53 16.04 -8.63
N SER A 163 51.66 15.22 -9.67
CA SER A 163 51.50 15.62 -11.07
C SER A 163 50.09 15.32 -11.59
N ARG A 164 49.55 16.18 -12.46
CA ARG A 164 48.26 15.93 -13.12
C ARG A 164 48.23 14.61 -13.89
N ALA A 165 49.36 14.20 -14.47
CA ALA A 165 49.48 12.92 -15.16
C ALA A 165 49.37 11.74 -14.17
N PHE A 166 50.02 11.87 -13.02
CA PHE A 166 49.99 10.89 -11.93
C PHE A 166 48.59 10.72 -11.34
N ASN A 167 47.86 11.81 -11.09
CA ASN A 167 46.45 11.77 -10.66
C ASN A 167 45.58 10.97 -11.64
N GLY A 168 45.90 11.04 -12.94
CA GLY A 168 45.24 10.26 -13.98
C GLY A 168 45.40 8.75 -13.78
N VAL A 169 46.59 8.29 -13.39
CA VAL A 169 46.91 6.87 -13.18
C VAL A 169 46.14 6.30 -12.00
N ILE A 170 46.30 6.89 -10.82
CA ILE A 170 45.66 6.41 -9.58
C ILE A 170 44.12 6.42 -9.70
N ARG A 171 43.56 7.44 -10.35
CA ARG A 171 42.12 7.50 -10.63
C ARG A 171 41.68 6.35 -11.51
N ARG A 172 42.39 6.08 -12.62
CA ARG A 172 42.04 4.97 -13.53
C ARG A 172 42.26 3.60 -12.91
N ALA A 173 43.23 3.45 -12.02
CA ALA A 173 43.40 2.23 -11.24
C ALA A 173 42.21 1.98 -10.31
N ALA A 174 41.71 3.02 -9.60
CA ALA A 174 40.51 2.91 -8.77
C ALA A 174 39.23 2.64 -9.60
N ASP A 175 39.06 3.32 -10.74
CA ASP A 175 37.98 3.06 -11.70
C ASP A 175 38.00 1.59 -12.17
N ALA A 176 39.18 1.06 -12.52
CA ALA A 176 39.34 -0.32 -12.98
C ALA A 176 38.98 -1.34 -11.89
N ILE A 177 39.41 -1.11 -10.64
CA ILE A 177 39.03 -1.94 -9.49
C ILE A 177 37.52 -1.92 -9.27
N THR A 178 36.88 -0.76 -9.44
CA THR A 178 35.42 -0.62 -9.33
C THR A 178 34.71 -1.54 -10.32
N ASN A 179 35.10 -1.50 -11.60
CA ASN A 179 34.47 -2.32 -12.64
C ASN A 179 34.77 -3.81 -12.47
N LEU A 180 36.00 -4.18 -12.08
CA LEU A 180 36.37 -5.58 -11.82
C LEU A 180 35.59 -6.17 -10.64
N ALA A 181 35.33 -5.38 -9.60
CA ALA A 181 34.64 -5.83 -8.39
C ALA A 181 33.11 -5.72 -8.48
N HIS A 182 32.56 -5.07 -9.52
CA HIS A 182 31.13 -4.85 -9.66
C HIS A 182 30.38 -6.18 -9.73
N GLU A 183 29.41 -6.37 -8.82
CA GLU A 183 28.63 -7.61 -8.63
C GLU A 183 29.44 -8.91 -8.43
N ASN A 184 30.76 -8.83 -8.20
CA ASN A 184 31.62 -10.01 -8.07
C ASN A 184 32.23 -10.14 -6.67
N SER A 185 31.63 -10.98 -5.82
CA SER A 185 32.07 -11.14 -4.43
C SER A 185 33.47 -11.74 -4.28
N SER A 186 33.89 -12.61 -5.20
CA SER A 186 35.23 -13.21 -5.18
C SER A 186 36.29 -12.13 -5.41
N ILE A 187 36.09 -11.29 -6.42
CA ILE A 187 37.03 -10.22 -6.76
C ILE A 187 37.08 -9.16 -5.65
N LYS A 188 35.95 -8.80 -5.04
CA LYS A 188 35.93 -7.92 -3.85
C LYS A 188 36.84 -8.43 -2.73
N THR A 189 36.78 -9.73 -2.45
CA THR A 189 37.65 -10.37 -1.45
C THR A 189 39.11 -10.38 -1.91
N ARG A 190 39.39 -10.65 -3.19
CA ARG A 190 40.77 -10.62 -3.72
C ARG A 190 41.39 -9.22 -3.63
N VAL A 191 40.67 -8.17 -4.00
CA VAL A 191 41.15 -6.78 -3.87
C VAL A 191 41.55 -6.47 -2.42
N ARG A 192 40.78 -6.97 -1.45
CA ARG A 192 41.12 -6.86 -0.03
C ARG A 192 42.41 -7.60 0.32
N VAL A 193 42.52 -8.87 -0.07
CA VAL A 193 43.68 -9.73 0.22
C VAL A 193 44.98 -9.19 -0.40
N GLU A 194 44.90 -8.59 -1.60
CA GLU A 194 46.02 -7.91 -2.27
C GLU A 194 46.41 -6.57 -1.59
N GLY A 195 45.68 -6.14 -0.57
CA GLY A 195 45.95 -4.90 0.16
C GLY A 195 45.52 -3.64 -0.62
N GLY A 196 44.44 -3.73 -1.40
CA GLY A 196 43.88 -2.61 -2.16
C GLY A 196 43.04 -1.63 -1.33
N ILE A 197 42.44 -2.06 -0.22
CA ILE A 197 41.61 -1.19 0.64
C ILE A 197 42.42 -0.04 1.28
N PRO A 198 43.58 -0.28 1.93
CA PRO A 198 44.34 0.80 2.59
C PRO A 198 44.68 1.99 1.68
N PRO A 199 45.26 1.81 0.47
CA PRO A 199 45.55 2.95 -0.39
C PRO A 199 44.28 3.62 -0.92
N LEU A 200 43.16 2.90 -1.09
CA LEU A 200 41.89 3.54 -1.44
C LEU A 200 41.35 4.45 -0.32
N VAL A 201 41.52 4.06 0.95
CA VAL A 201 41.17 4.90 2.10
C VAL A 201 42.06 6.14 2.17
N GLU A 202 43.37 5.99 1.96
CA GLU A 202 44.32 7.12 1.91
C GLU A 202 43.95 8.12 0.79
N LEU A 203 43.51 7.63 -0.35
CA LEU A 203 43.09 8.46 -1.49
C LEU A 203 41.78 9.23 -1.26
N LEU A 204 41.03 8.96 -0.18
CA LEU A 204 39.89 9.80 0.21
C LEU A 204 40.32 11.19 0.69
N GLU A 205 41.57 11.38 1.12
CA GLU A 205 42.11 12.68 1.54
C GLU A 205 42.81 13.42 0.39
N PHE A 206 42.76 12.85 -0.82
CA PHE A 206 43.49 13.39 -1.96
C PHE A 206 42.86 14.69 -2.48
N THR A 207 43.70 15.67 -2.82
CA THR A 207 43.25 17.03 -3.22
C THR A 207 42.51 17.07 -4.56
N ASP A 208 42.78 16.12 -5.46
CA ASP A 208 42.08 16.03 -6.75
C ASP A 208 40.71 15.35 -6.56
N ALA A 209 39.65 16.12 -6.75
CA ALA A 209 38.27 15.65 -6.61
C ALA A 209 37.93 14.41 -7.48
N LYS A 210 38.60 14.24 -8.63
CA LYS A 210 38.35 13.06 -9.48
C LYS A 210 38.99 11.80 -8.93
N VAL A 211 40.16 11.92 -8.31
CA VAL A 211 40.82 10.83 -7.59
C VAL A 211 40.01 10.46 -6.35
N GLN A 212 39.65 11.46 -5.55
CA GLN A 212 38.87 11.29 -4.32
C GLN A 212 37.55 10.55 -4.60
N ARG A 213 36.82 10.96 -5.64
CA ARG A 213 35.58 10.30 -6.07
C ARG A 213 35.82 8.87 -6.54
N ALA A 214 36.84 8.62 -7.35
CA ALA A 214 37.13 7.27 -7.85
C ALA A 214 37.50 6.30 -6.71
N ALA A 215 38.26 6.78 -5.72
CA ALA A 215 38.56 6.02 -4.52
C ALA A 215 37.29 5.68 -3.72
N ALA A 216 36.40 6.66 -3.50
CA ALA A 216 35.12 6.43 -2.83
C ALA A 216 34.21 5.47 -3.61
N GLY A 217 34.12 5.58 -4.94
CA GLY A 217 33.34 4.65 -5.78
C GLY A 217 33.86 3.20 -5.70
N ALA A 218 35.19 3.02 -5.67
CA ALA A 218 35.80 1.72 -5.46
C ALA A 218 35.44 1.16 -4.07
N LEU A 219 35.58 1.96 -3.01
CA LEU A 219 35.21 1.55 -1.64
C LEU A 219 33.72 1.22 -1.51
N ARG A 220 32.84 1.99 -2.15
CA ARG A 220 31.40 1.73 -2.18
C ARG A 220 31.11 0.35 -2.75
N THR A 221 31.75 0.01 -3.87
CA THR A 221 31.61 -1.31 -4.52
C THR A 221 32.16 -2.43 -3.66
N LEU A 222 33.34 -2.23 -3.07
CA LEU A 222 34.01 -3.20 -2.21
C LEU A 222 33.23 -3.48 -0.91
N ALA A 223 32.53 -2.49 -0.36
CA ALA A 223 31.71 -2.61 0.84
C ALA A 223 30.37 -3.34 0.59
N PHE A 224 29.86 -3.33 -0.64
CA PHE A 224 28.55 -3.89 -0.95
C PHE A 224 28.51 -5.41 -0.72
N LYS A 225 27.74 -5.84 0.29
CA LYS A 225 27.53 -7.24 0.69
C LYS A 225 28.82 -8.02 0.98
N ASN A 226 29.83 -7.38 1.58
CA ASN A 226 31.07 -8.03 1.98
C ASN A 226 31.53 -7.50 3.34
N ASP A 227 31.23 -8.24 4.42
CA ASP A 227 31.40 -7.74 5.79
C ASP A 227 32.86 -7.58 6.19
N GLU A 228 33.75 -8.47 5.72
CA GLU A 228 35.18 -8.34 5.97
C GLU A 228 35.79 -7.11 5.31
N ASN A 229 35.34 -6.76 4.09
CA ASN A 229 35.74 -5.53 3.44
C ASN A 229 35.22 -4.30 4.21
N LYS A 230 33.96 -4.32 4.66
CA LYS A 230 33.40 -3.22 5.47
C LYS A 230 34.22 -2.98 6.74
N ASN A 231 34.52 -4.04 7.48
CA ASN A 231 35.33 -3.95 8.71
C ASN A 231 36.70 -3.34 8.40
N GLN A 232 37.40 -3.82 7.37
CA GLN A 232 38.72 -3.28 7.05
C GLN A 232 38.66 -1.80 6.61
N ILE A 233 37.63 -1.37 5.89
CA ILE A 233 37.47 0.05 5.54
C ILE A 233 37.37 0.92 6.81
N VAL A 234 36.65 0.44 7.83
CA VAL A 234 36.52 1.13 9.12
C VAL A 234 37.82 1.06 9.93
N ASP A 235 38.48 -0.10 9.98
CA ASP A 235 39.75 -0.31 10.70
C ASP A 235 40.88 0.60 10.19
N TYR A 236 40.86 0.93 8.89
CA TYR A 236 41.79 1.89 8.29
C TYR A 236 41.35 3.36 8.44
N ASN A 237 40.41 3.64 9.34
CA ASN A 237 39.98 4.98 9.75
C ASN A 237 39.36 5.82 8.62
N ALA A 238 38.56 5.21 7.72
CA ALA A 238 37.89 5.93 6.64
C ALA A 238 36.77 6.87 7.11
N LEU A 239 36.16 6.61 8.28
CA LEU A 239 34.92 7.27 8.70
C LEU A 239 35.02 8.79 8.84
N PRO A 240 36.03 9.39 9.51
CA PRO A 240 36.13 10.84 9.64
C PRO A 240 36.18 11.54 8.28
N THR A 241 36.94 10.99 7.33
CA THR A 241 37.12 11.55 5.98
C THR A 241 35.84 11.40 5.17
N LEU A 242 35.17 10.25 5.21
CA LEU A 242 33.87 10.07 4.56
C LEU A 242 32.82 11.05 5.09
N ILE A 243 32.79 11.30 6.40
CA ILE A 243 31.86 12.25 7.02
C ILE A 243 32.17 13.70 6.62
N LEU A 244 33.45 14.06 6.47
CA LEU A 244 33.85 15.34 5.91
C LEU A 244 33.39 15.48 4.45
N MET A 245 33.55 14.43 3.65
CA MET A 245 33.13 14.40 2.24
C MET A 245 31.61 14.56 2.06
N LEU A 246 30.78 14.16 3.03
CA LEU A 246 29.32 14.44 2.99
C LEU A 246 29.00 15.93 2.92
N ARG A 247 29.90 16.80 3.42
CA ARG A 247 29.73 18.26 3.42
C ARG A 247 30.33 18.94 2.19
N SER A 248 30.82 18.17 1.21
CA SER A 248 31.39 18.72 -0.02
C SER A 248 30.33 19.47 -0.84
N GLU A 249 30.73 20.61 -1.40
CA GLU A 249 29.93 21.35 -2.39
C GLU A 249 29.85 20.61 -3.73
N ASP A 250 30.79 19.71 -4.02
CA ASP A 250 30.73 18.84 -5.19
C ASP A 250 29.76 17.68 -4.92
N ALA A 251 28.62 17.72 -5.63
CA ALA A 251 27.57 16.73 -5.50
C ALA A 251 28.05 15.30 -5.80
N ALA A 252 29.01 15.14 -6.71
CA ALA A 252 29.54 13.83 -7.06
C ALA A 252 30.39 13.24 -5.92
N ILE A 253 31.04 14.08 -5.11
CA ILE A 253 31.81 13.66 -3.93
C ILE A 253 30.88 13.24 -2.80
N HIS A 254 29.92 14.09 -2.42
CA HIS A 254 29.04 13.76 -1.31
C HIS A 254 28.13 12.56 -1.64
N TYR A 255 27.83 12.33 -2.92
CA TYR A 255 27.04 11.18 -3.40
C TYR A 255 27.79 9.87 -3.16
N GLU A 256 29.08 9.81 -3.53
CA GLU A 256 29.87 8.61 -3.26
C GLU A 256 30.06 8.40 -1.76
N ALA A 257 30.32 9.46 -0.99
CA ALA A 257 30.51 9.36 0.45
C ALA A 257 29.27 8.78 1.16
N VAL A 258 28.06 9.27 0.85
CA VAL A 258 26.82 8.73 1.44
C VAL A 258 26.57 7.29 0.98
N GLY A 259 26.92 6.95 -0.26
CA GLY A 259 26.82 5.59 -0.79
C GLY A 259 27.79 4.60 -0.12
N VAL A 260 29.03 5.01 0.15
CA VAL A 260 30.00 4.21 0.91
C VAL A 260 29.44 3.93 2.31
N ILE A 261 29.04 4.98 3.03
CA ILE A 261 28.49 4.84 4.39
C ILE A 261 27.24 3.97 4.39
N GLY A 262 26.33 4.14 3.42
CA GLY A 262 25.15 3.30 3.25
C GLY A 262 25.49 1.81 3.15
N ASN A 263 26.48 1.46 2.34
CA ASN A 263 26.93 0.07 2.22
C ASN A 263 27.65 -0.44 3.48
N LEU A 264 28.43 0.42 4.16
CA LEU A 264 29.12 0.08 5.40
C LEU A 264 28.15 -0.27 6.54
N VAL A 265 27.04 0.44 6.68
CA VAL A 265 26.10 0.23 7.80
C VAL A 265 25.01 -0.80 7.50
N HIS A 266 24.83 -1.17 6.22
CA HIS A 266 23.85 -2.15 5.80
C HIS A 266 24.15 -3.52 6.44
N SER A 267 23.21 -4.04 7.24
CA SER A 267 23.35 -5.30 8.00
C SER A 267 24.54 -5.36 8.97
N SER A 268 25.12 -4.20 9.35
CA SER A 268 26.30 -4.13 10.21
C SER A 268 26.03 -3.22 11.43
N PRO A 269 25.46 -3.75 12.53
CA PRO A 269 25.05 -2.92 13.68
C PRO A 269 26.23 -2.24 14.40
N ASN A 270 27.40 -2.88 14.47
CA ASN A 270 28.59 -2.31 15.11
C ASN A 270 29.12 -1.10 14.32
N ILE A 271 29.35 -1.28 13.01
CA ILE A 271 29.78 -0.19 12.11
C ILE A 271 28.76 0.96 12.13
N LYS A 272 27.46 0.65 12.17
CA LYS A 272 26.42 1.66 12.28
C LYS A 272 26.57 2.52 13.54
N LYS A 273 26.88 1.90 14.69
CA LYS A 273 27.14 2.62 15.95
C LYS A 273 28.39 3.51 15.81
N GLU A 274 29.46 3.00 15.21
CA GLU A 274 30.70 3.76 14.98
C GLU A 274 30.47 4.97 14.07
N VAL A 275 29.73 4.81 12.97
CA VAL A 275 29.35 5.90 12.05
C VAL A 275 28.54 6.98 12.77
N LEU A 276 27.60 6.59 13.63
CA LEU A 276 26.81 7.54 14.42
C LEU A 276 27.67 8.28 15.45
N LEU A 277 28.56 7.58 16.16
CA LEU A 277 29.51 8.17 17.12
C LEU A 277 30.50 9.12 16.45
N ALA A 278 30.90 8.84 15.21
CA ALA A 278 31.75 9.70 14.40
C ALA A 278 31.04 10.98 13.89
N GLY A 279 29.74 11.15 14.17
CA GLY A 279 29.00 12.38 13.89
C GLY A 279 28.34 12.47 12.52
N ALA A 280 28.14 11.34 11.83
CA ALA A 280 27.57 11.31 10.47
C ALA A 280 26.12 11.82 10.38
N LEU A 281 25.35 11.80 11.48
CA LEU A 281 23.91 12.03 11.45
C LEU A 281 23.53 13.40 10.88
N GLN A 282 24.17 14.49 11.31
CA GLN A 282 23.81 15.83 10.85
C GLN A 282 24.12 16.06 9.36
N PRO A 283 25.34 15.73 8.86
CA PRO A 283 25.63 15.80 7.42
C PRO A 283 24.68 14.99 6.54
N VAL A 284 24.25 13.80 7.00
CA VAL A 284 23.28 12.99 6.25
C VAL A 284 21.90 13.67 6.20
N ILE A 285 21.46 14.34 7.27
CA ILE A 285 20.21 15.11 7.28
C ILE A 285 20.30 16.30 6.31
N GLU A 286 21.43 17.01 6.28
CA GLU A 286 21.66 18.13 5.36
C GLU A 286 21.57 17.71 3.88
N LEU A 287 22.00 16.48 3.54
CA LEU A 287 21.91 15.94 2.19
C LEU A 287 20.46 15.66 1.71
N LEU A 288 19.47 15.61 2.61
CA LEU A 288 18.05 15.53 2.21
C LEU A 288 17.61 16.75 1.39
N SER A 289 18.28 17.89 1.56
CA SER A 289 18.03 19.13 0.82
C SER A 289 19.09 19.39 -0.27
N SER A 290 19.87 18.37 -0.66
CA SER A 290 20.86 18.49 -1.73
C SER A 290 20.20 18.80 -3.09
N SER A 291 20.92 19.52 -3.94
CA SER A 291 20.52 19.73 -5.35
C SER A 291 20.61 18.46 -6.20
N CYS A 292 21.25 17.41 -5.69
CA CYS A 292 21.37 16.11 -6.34
C CYS A 292 20.33 15.12 -5.78
N SER A 293 19.38 14.72 -6.63
CA SER A 293 18.35 13.74 -6.27
C SER A 293 18.94 12.39 -5.83
N GLU A 294 20.06 11.98 -6.41
CA GLU A 294 20.70 10.73 -6.00
C GLU A 294 21.22 10.79 -4.56
N SER A 295 21.81 11.92 -4.18
CA SER A 295 22.26 12.17 -2.80
C SER A 295 21.09 12.19 -1.83
N GLN A 296 19.97 12.85 -2.20
CA GLN A 296 18.75 12.86 -1.39
C GLN A 296 18.21 11.44 -1.17
N ARG A 297 18.19 10.62 -2.23
CA ARG A 297 17.73 9.23 -2.20
C ARG A 297 18.56 8.38 -1.24
N GLU A 298 19.89 8.43 -1.38
CA GLU A 298 20.82 7.68 -0.53
C GLU A 298 20.78 8.17 0.93
N ALA A 299 20.65 9.49 1.15
CA ALA A 299 20.51 10.05 2.49
C ALA A 299 19.23 9.56 3.19
N ALA A 300 18.08 9.58 2.51
CA ALA A 300 16.83 9.08 3.07
C ALA A 300 16.91 7.57 3.37
N LEU A 301 17.51 6.78 2.47
CA LEU A 301 17.76 5.35 2.70
C LEU A 301 18.62 5.13 3.96
N LEU A 302 19.73 5.87 4.08
CA LEU A 302 20.65 5.78 5.20
C LEU A 302 19.98 6.17 6.53
N LEU A 303 19.16 7.22 6.56
CA LEU A 303 18.38 7.57 7.75
C LEU A 303 17.40 6.46 8.15
N GLY A 304 16.73 5.82 7.20
CA GLY A 304 15.87 4.67 7.48
C GLY A 304 16.66 3.45 8.03
N GLN A 305 17.92 3.28 7.60
CA GLN A 305 18.82 2.27 8.17
C GLN A 305 19.31 2.63 9.58
N PHE A 306 19.59 3.91 9.86
CA PHE A 306 19.91 4.41 11.20
C PHE A 306 18.74 4.24 12.16
N ALA A 307 17.51 4.55 11.72
CA ALA A 307 16.29 4.35 12.49
C ALA A 307 16.02 2.88 12.87
N ALA A 308 16.70 1.92 12.23
CA ALA A 308 16.60 0.51 12.56
C ALA A 308 17.57 0.04 13.67
N ALA A 309 18.48 0.89 14.15
CA ALA A 309 19.51 0.52 15.12
C ALA A 309 18.97 0.47 16.56
N ASP A 310 18.36 1.56 17.00
CA ASP A 310 17.90 1.81 18.36
C ASP A 310 16.79 2.88 18.36
N THR A 311 15.92 2.84 19.37
CA THR A 311 14.89 3.84 19.69
C THR A 311 15.45 5.25 19.83
N ASP A 312 16.53 5.45 20.59
CA ASP A 312 17.15 6.77 20.79
C ASP A 312 17.59 7.43 19.47
N CYS A 313 18.07 6.62 18.52
CA CYS A 313 18.48 7.12 17.21
C CYS A 313 17.31 7.70 16.42
N LYS A 314 16.13 7.07 16.48
CA LYS A 314 14.92 7.57 15.80
C LYS A 314 14.54 8.96 16.32
N VAL A 315 14.60 9.15 17.64
CA VAL A 315 14.28 10.44 18.29
C VAL A 315 15.28 11.50 17.87
N HIS A 316 16.58 11.18 17.89
CA HIS A 316 17.62 12.13 17.48
C HIS A 316 17.55 12.52 16.00
N ILE A 317 17.17 11.61 15.10
CA ILE A 317 16.93 11.94 13.68
C ILE A 317 15.84 13.01 13.56
N VAL A 318 14.74 12.86 14.30
CA VAL A 318 13.62 13.82 14.28
C VAL A 318 14.01 15.15 14.93
N GLN A 319 14.63 15.13 16.11
CA GLN A 319 15.07 16.33 16.83
C GLN A 319 16.06 17.19 16.03
N ARG A 320 16.85 16.57 15.15
CA ARG A 320 17.79 17.26 14.25
C ARG A 320 17.16 17.78 12.96
N GLY A 321 15.84 17.70 12.83
CA GLY A 321 15.10 18.38 11.76
C GLY A 321 14.91 17.56 10.48
N ALA A 322 15.07 16.23 10.51
CA ALA A 322 14.90 15.40 9.32
C ALA A 322 13.46 15.36 8.76
N VAL A 323 12.45 15.61 9.60
CA VAL A 323 11.02 15.44 9.24
C VAL A 323 10.60 16.37 8.10
N GLY A 324 10.97 17.65 8.16
CA GLY A 324 10.57 18.64 7.14
C GLY A 324 11.04 18.27 5.73
N PRO A 325 12.36 18.08 5.52
CA PRO A 325 12.90 17.66 4.22
C PRO A 325 12.32 16.33 3.73
N LEU A 326 12.12 15.35 4.62
CA LEU A 326 11.48 14.08 4.23
C LEU A 326 10.04 14.31 3.73
N ILE A 327 9.24 15.11 4.43
CA ILE A 327 7.85 15.41 4.00
C ILE A 327 7.83 16.17 2.66
N GLU A 328 8.78 17.07 2.42
CA GLU A 328 8.93 17.74 1.13
C GLU A 328 9.25 16.74 0.00
N MET A 329 10.16 15.79 0.25
CA MET A 329 10.52 14.74 -0.70
C MET A 329 9.34 13.81 -1.06
N LEU A 330 8.34 13.62 -0.17
CA LEU A 330 7.12 12.85 -0.48
C LEU A 330 6.30 13.46 -1.63
N GLN A 331 6.51 14.74 -1.93
CA GLN A 331 5.79 15.48 -2.97
C GLN A 331 6.58 15.59 -4.28
N SER A 332 7.81 15.05 -4.32
CA SER A 332 8.66 15.07 -5.51
C SER A 332 8.03 14.35 -6.72
N PRO A 333 8.25 14.83 -7.95
CA PRO A 333 7.84 14.08 -9.15
C PRO A 333 8.59 12.75 -9.29
N ASP A 334 9.78 12.61 -8.69
CA ASP A 334 10.56 11.37 -8.72
C ASP A 334 9.97 10.33 -7.75
N ALA A 335 9.55 9.19 -8.31
CA ALA A 335 8.99 8.08 -7.53
C ALA A 335 10.01 7.46 -6.56
N GLN A 336 11.30 7.43 -6.91
CA GLN A 336 12.35 6.85 -6.06
C GLN A 336 12.61 7.73 -4.82
N LEU A 337 12.60 9.06 -4.99
CA LEU A 337 12.70 9.99 -3.86
C LEU A 337 11.53 9.83 -2.89
N ARG A 338 10.30 9.74 -3.43
CA ARG A 338 9.11 9.48 -2.63
C ARG A 338 9.20 8.14 -1.89
N GLU A 339 9.74 7.10 -2.54
CA GLU A 339 9.87 5.77 -1.96
C GLU A 339 10.85 5.75 -0.78
N MET A 340 12.03 6.34 -0.93
CA MET A 340 13.03 6.39 0.14
C MET A 340 12.61 7.32 1.28
N SER A 341 11.93 8.43 0.98
CA SER A 341 11.36 9.28 2.03
C SER A 341 10.26 8.57 2.82
N ALA A 342 9.32 7.90 2.14
CA ALA A 342 8.27 7.12 2.80
C ALA A 342 8.86 5.97 3.63
N PHE A 343 9.92 5.33 3.15
CA PHE A 343 10.68 4.32 3.90
C PHE A 343 11.24 4.92 5.20
N ALA A 344 11.97 6.04 5.13
CA ALA A 344 12.56 6.68 6.29
C ALA A 344 11.49 7.11 7.32
N LEU A 345 10.46 7.84 6.88
CA LEU A 345 9.35 8.26 7.74
C LEU A 345 8.61 7.07 8.34
N GLY A 346 8.44 5.98 7.58
CA GLY A 346 7.83 4.75 8.06
C GLY A 346 8.58 4.13 9.24
N ARG A 347 9.92 4.13 9.20
CA ARG A 347 10.77 3.64 10.31
C ARG A 347 10.73 4.58 11.51
N LEU A 348 10.74 5.89 11.27
CA LEU A 348 10.69 6.91 12.33
C LEU A 348 9.33 6.92 13.05
N ALA A 349 8.23 6.68 12.34
CA ALA A 349 6.86 6.63 12.89
C ALA A 349 6.61 5.40 13.79
N GLN A 350 7.51 4.41 13.81
CA GLN A 350 7.44 3.29 14.75
C GLN A 350 7.95 3.66 16.16
N ASP A 351 8.20 4.94 16.43
CA ASP A 351 8.53 5.46 17.76
C ASP A 351 7.49 6.47 18.21
N THR A 352 6.97 6.29 19.44
CA THR A 352 5.88 7.11 19.98
C THR A 352 6.25 8.58 20.12
N HIS A 353 7.52 8.90 20.40
CA HIS A 353 7.99 10.29 20.56
C HIS A 353 8.04 11.06 19.23
N ASN A 354 8.08 10.34 18.11
CA ASN A 354 8.19 10.94 16.78
C ASN A 354 6.83 11.17 16.10
N GLN A 355 5.83 10.35 16.47
CA GLN A 355 4.54 10.28 15.77
C GLN A 355 3.83 11.63 15.70
N ALA A 356 3.76 12.38 16.80
CA ALA A 356 3.12 13.69 16.82
C ALA A 356 3.89 14.72 15.98
N GLY A 357 5.23 14.71 16.03
CA GLY A 357 6.07 15.62 15.24
C GLY A 357 5.93 15.40 13.72
N ILE A 358 5.84 14.15 13.28
CA ILE A 358 5.62 13.80 11.86
C ILE A 358 4.22 14.25 11.40
N ALA A 359 3.20 14.06 12.23
CA ALA A 359 1.84 14.50 11.92
C ALA A 359 1.71 16.02 11.86
N HIS A 360 2.19 16.73 12.89
CA HIS A 360 2.21 18.20 12.94
C HIS A 360 3.06 18.83 11.82
N GLY A 361 4.11 18.13 11.36
CA GLY A 361 4.88 18.52 10.17
C GLY A 361 4.12 18.40 8.84
N GLY A 362 2.89 17.89 8.85
CA GLY A 362 2.04 17.74 7.67
C GLY A 362 2.24 16.41 6.91
N GLY A 363 2.83 15.40 7.55
CA GLY A 363 3.19 14.14 6.88
C GLY A 363 1.99 13.26 6.48
N ILE A 364 0.85 13.37 7.17
CA ILE A 364 -0.31 12.49 6.97
C ILE A 364 -0.87 12.60 5.54
N SER A 365 -1.15 13.81 5.05
CA SER A 365 -1.82 13.98 3.75
C SER A 365 -0.97 13.51 2.56
N PRO A 366 0.34 13.83 2.45
CA PRO A 366 1.20 13.25 1.43
C PRO A 366 1.25 11.72 1.50
N LEU A 367 1.40 11.13 2.70
CA LEU A 367 1.41 9.67 2.85
C LEU A 367 0.10 9.02 2.37
N LEU A 368 -1.06 9.60 2.71
CA LEU A 368 -2.36 9.13 2.22
C LEU A 368 -2.47 9.21 0.69
N LYS A 369 -1.90 10.24 0.05
CA LYS A 369 -1.86 10.36 -1.41
C LYS A 369 -1.00 9.27 -2.06
N LEU A 370 0.08 8.85 -1.39
CA LEU A 370 0.95 7.78 -1.89
C LEU A 370 0.29 6.39 -1.86
N LEU A 371 -0.82 6.22 -1.14
CA LEU A 371 -1.62 5.00 -1.22
C LEU A 371 -2.25 4.78 -2.61
N ASP A 372 -2.35 5.81 -3.45
CA ASP A 372 -2.82 5.67 -4.86
C ASP A 372 -1.71 5.22 -5.82
N SER A 373 -0.48 5.05 -5.33
CA SER A 373 0.66 4.70 -6.17
C SER A 373 0.53 3.31 -6.79
N ARG A 374 0.89 3.19 -8.08
CA ARG A 374 1.03 1.90 -8.75
C ARG A 374 2.34 1.16 -8.43
N ASN A 375 3.27 1.82 -7.76
CA ASN A 375 4.48 1.19 -7.23
C ASN A 375 4.15 0.57 -5.85
N GLY A 376 4.18 -0.77 -5.78
CA GLY A 376 3.84 -1.53 -4.58
C GLY A 376 4.75 -1.25 -3.38
N SER A 377 6.06 -1.05 -3.59
CA SER A 377 7.01 -0.73 -2.51
C SER A 377 6.71 0.65 -1.92
N LEU A 378 6.51 1.65 -2.78
CA LEU A 378 6.12 3.01 -2.37
C LEU A 378 4.78 3.02 -1.63
N GLN A 379 3.78 2.31 -2.16
CA GLN A 379 2.46 2.18 -1.55
C GLN A 379 2.55 1.51 -0.17
N HIS A 380 3.36 0.45 -0.04
CA HIS A 380 3.61 -0.24 1.22
C HIS A 380 4.30 0.65 2.25
N ASN A 381 5.36 1.36 1.87
CA ASN A 381 6.09 2.25 2.77
C ASN A 381 5.17 3.36 3.32
N ALA A 382 4.29 3.90 2.47
CA ALA A 382 3.29 4.89 2.90
C ALA A 382 2.28 4.30 3.90
N ALA A 383 1.75 3.10 3.63
CA ALA A 383 0.87 2.40 4.56
C ALA A 383 1.56 2.10 5.91
N PHE A 384 2.82 1.66 5.87
CA PHE A 384 3.62 1.37 7.07
C PHE A 384 3.87 2.62 7.93
N ALA A 385 4.10 3.78 7.30
CA ALA A 385 4.18 5.04 8.00
C ALA A 385 2.85 5.43 8.67
N LEU A 386 1.73 5.34 7.94
CA LEU A 386 0.40 5.64 8.48
C LEU A 386 0.01 4.70 9.64
N TYR A 387 0.37 3.42 9.55
CA TYR A 387 0.21 2.46 10.64
C TYR A 387 0.93 2.91 11.92
N GLY A 388 2.18 3.36 11.79
CA GLY A 388 2.95 3.92 12.91
C GLY A 388 2.30 5.17 13.48
N LEU A 389 1.89 6.11 12.62
CA LEU A 389 1.25 7.36 13.04
C LEU A 389 -0.10 7.16 13.73
N ALA A 390 -0.86 6.15 13.34
CA ALA A 390 -2.16 5.83 13.95
C ALA A 390 -2.06 5.30 15.40
N ASP A 391 -0.85 5.01 15.88
CA ASP A 391 -0.65 4.57 17.27
C ASP A 391 -0.78 5.72 18.28
N ASN A 392 -0.49 6.96 17.85
CA ASN A 392 -0.67 8.15 18.66
C ASN A 392 -2.13 8.62 18.59
N GLU A 393 -2.78 8.73 19.75
CA GLU A 393 -4.16 9.23 19.86
C GLU A 393 -4.34 10.65 19.33
N ASP A 394 -3.35 11.53 19.49
CA ASP A 394 -3.43 12.91 19.01
C ASP A 394 -3.50 12.95 17.47
N ASN A 395 -2.90 11.96 16.80
CA ASN A 395 -2.92 11.81 15.35
C ASN A 395 -4.21 11.19 14.82
N VAL A 396 -4.97 10.45 15.64
CA VAL A 396 -6.20 9.75 15.21
C VAL A 396 -7.23 10.74 14.68
N ALA A 397 -7.43 11.85 15.41
CA ALA A 397 -8.31 12.93 14.99
C ALA A 397 -7.89 13.53 13.65
N ASP A 398 -6.60 13.78 13.46
CA ASP A 398 -6.07 14.34 12.22
C ASP A 398 -6.20 13.39 11.04
N LEU A 399 -5.90 12.10 11.23
CA LEU A 399 -6.10 11.04 10.23
C LEU A 399 -7.56 11.01 9.77
N ILE A 400 -8.52 11.07 10.68
CA ILE A 400 -9.95 11.09 10.36
C ILE A 400 -10.33 12.39 9.65
N ARG A 401 -9.90 13.55 10.18
CA ARG A 401 -10.20 14.88 9.65
C ARG A 401 -9.80 15.02 8.17
N VAL A 402 -8.65 14.50 7.80
CA VAL A 402 -8.16 14.56 6.41
C VAL A 402 -8.72 13.48 5.49
N GLY A 403 -9.58 12.58 6.01
CA GLY A 403 -10.23 11.51 5.24
C GLY A 403 -9.42 10.22 5.13
N GLY A 404 -8.54 9.96 6.09
CA GLY A 404 -7.69 8.78 6.12
C GLY A 404 -8.47 7.47 6.21
N VAL A 405 -9.57 7.43 6.96
CA VAL A 405 -10.40 6.22 7.10
C VAL A 405 -11.00 5.82 5.75
N GLN A 406 -11.64 6.77 5.05
CA GLN A 406 -12.21 6.51 3.73
C GLN A 406 -11.12 6.08 2.73
N LYS A 407 -9.95 6.72 2.78
CA LYS A 407 -8.81 6.38 1.93
C LYS A 407 -8.29 4.96 2.16
N LEU A 408 -8.26 4.51 3.42
CA LEU A 408 -7.83 3.18 3.81
C LEU A 408 -8.88 2.11 3.46
N GLN A 409 -10.18 2.45 3.47
CA GLN A 409 -11.25 1.52 3.10
C GLN A 409 -11.42 1.37 1.59
N ASP A 410 -11.41 2.49 0.85
CA ASP A 410 -11.69 2.52 -0.59
C ASP A 410 -10.45 2.19 -1.45
N GLY A 411 -9.28 2.12 -0.84
CA GLY A 411 -8.01 2.04 -1.54
C GLY A 411 -7.78 0.70 -2.25
N GLU A 412 -7.30 0.76 -3.50
CA GLU A 412 -6.84 -0.40 -4.24
C GLU A 412 -5.37 -0.71 -3.90
N PHE A 413 -5.15 -1.63 -2.98
CA PHE A 413 -3.79 -2.02 -2.57
C PHE A 413 -3.27 -3.18 -3.41
N ILE A 414 -2.06 -3.04 -3.94
CA ILE A 414 -1.49 -3.98 -4.93
C ILE A 414 -0.96 -5.24 -4.25
N VAL A 415 -0.17 -5.06 -3.19
CA VAL A 415 0.56 -6.13 -2.51
C VAL A 415 -0.09 -6.50 -1.17
N GLN A 416 -0.03 -7.79 -0.81
CA GLN A 416 -0.66 -8.30 0.41
C GLN A 416 -0.15 -7.62 1.70
N PRO A 417 1.17 -7.35 1.87
CA PRO A 417 1.66 -6.66 3.06
C PRO A 417 1.05 -5.27 3.25
N THR A 418 0.69 -4.57 2.16
CA THR A 418 -0.02 -3.28 2.25
C THR A 418 -1.45 -3.49 2.77
N ARG A 419 -2.18 -4.49 2.26
CA ARG A 419 -3.54 -4.80 2.74
C ARG A 419 -3.54 -5.13 4.23
N ASP A 420 -2.61 -5.96 4.68
CA ASP A 420 -2.48 -6.34 6.09
C ASP A 420 -2.16 -5.12 6.96
N CYS A 421 -1.29 -4.24 6.48
CA CYS A 421 -0.93 -3.00 7.17
C CYS A 421 -2.11 -2.04 7.27
N VAL A 422 -2.90 -1.90 6.20
CA VAL A 422 -4.12 -1.07 6.16
C VAL A 422 -5.17 -1.61 7.13
N ALA A 423 -5.43 -2.93 7.12
CA ALA A 423 -6.38 -3.56 8.03
C ALA A 423 -5.98 -3.36 9.51
N LYS A 424 -4.68 -3.53 9.82
CA LYS A 424 -4.15 -3.24 11.16
C LYS A 424 -4.27 -1.76 11.54
N THR A 425 -4.11 -0.86 10.58
CA THR A 425 -4.29 0.58 10.80
C THR A 425 -5.75 0.90 11.14
N LEU A 426 -6.72 0.37 10.38
CA LEU A 426 -8.14 0.56 10.65
C LEU A 426 -8.55 0.00 12.02
N LYS A 427 -8.08 -1.21 12.38
CA LYS A 427 -8.31 -1.80 13.69
C LYS A 427 -7.74 -0.94 14.83
N ARG A 428 -6.53 -0.42 14.65
CA ARG A 428 -5.88 0.48 15.62
C ARG A 428 -6.64 1.79 15.79
N LEU A 429 -7.21 2.33 14.71
CA LEU A 429 -8.07 3.51 14.80
C LEU A 429 -9.33 3.19 15.60
N GLU A 430 -10.02 2.08 15.32
CA GLU A 430 -11.19 1.58 16.07
C GLU A 430 -10.89 1.42 17.57
N GLU A 431 -9.72 0.90 17.94
CA GLU A 431 -9.31 0.75 19.35
C GLU A 431 -9.04 2.09 20.06
N LYS A 432 -8.81 3.19 19.33
CA LYS A 432 -8.35 4.48 19.89
C LYS A 432 -9.34 5.63 19.77
N ILE A 433 -10.48 5.45 19.09
CA ILE A 433 -11.44 6.55 18.87
C ILE A 433 -12.22 6.98 20.13
N HIS A 434 -12.04 6.34 21.28
CA HIS A 434 -12.81 6.59 22.51
C HIS A 434 -12.29 7.79 23.33
N GLY A 435 -13.04 8.20 24.36
CA GLY A 435 -12.59 9.18 25.35
C GLY A 435 -12.29 10.56 24.77
N ARG A 436 -11.05 11.05 24.95
CA ARG A 436 -10.63 12.39 24.48
C ARG A 436 -10.66 12.52 22.96
N VAL A 437 -10.33 11.44 22.24
CA VAL A 437 -10.35 11.41 20.77
C VAL A 437 -11.79 11.54 20.30
N LEU A 438 -12.72 10.76 20.88
CA LEU A 438 -14.15 10.85 20.56
C LEU A 438 -14.67 12.27 20.78
N SER A 439 -14.36 12.85 21.94
CA SER A 439 -14.78 14.20 22.31
C SER A 439 -14.33 15.24 21.28
N HIS A 440 -13.09 15.13 20.79
CA HIS A 440 -12.58 16.01 19.74
C HIS A 440 -13.26 15.76 18.39
N LEU A 441 -13.51 14.50 18.01
CA LEU A 441 -14.23 14.16 16.79
C LEU A 441 -15.67 14.69 16.81
N LEU A 442 -16.38 14.58 17.93
CA LEU A 442 -17.72 15.14 18.10
C LEU A 442 -17.72 16.67 17.99
N TYR A 443 -16.68 17.33 18.54
CA TYR A 443 -16.49 18.77 18.35
C TYR A 443 -16.30 19.12 16.86
N LEU A 444 -15.43 18.40 16.14
CA LEU A 444 -15.22 18.60 14.70
C LEU A 444 -16.52 18.36 13.90
N MET A 445 -17.29 17.34 14.26
CA MET A 445 -18.57 17.03 13.62
C MET A 445 -19.59 18.16 13.76
N ARG A 446 -19.49 18.97 14.83
CA ARG A 446 -20.39 20.11 15.08
C ARG A 446 -19.94 21.41 14.41
N ILE A 447 -18.64 21.71 14.44
CA ILE A 447 -18.13 23.05 14.12
C ILE A 447 -17.28 23.14 12.85
N ALA A 448 -16.74 22.03 12.36
CA ALA A 448 -15.85 22.06 11.19
C ALA A 448 -16.63 22.30 9.89
N GLU A 449 -15.91 22.51 8.79
CA GLU A 449 -16.52 22.63 7.47
C GLU A 449 -17.23 21.34 7.05
N ARG A 450 -18.28 21.46 6.22
CA ARG A 450 -19.12 20.32 5.79
C ARG A 450 -18.33 19.11 5.29
N PRO A 451 -17.24 19.24 4.49
CA PRO A 451 -16.44 18.07 4.08
C PRO A 451 -15.80 17.32 5.26
N VAL A 452 -15.35 18.05 6.29
CA VAL A 452 -14.75 17.44 7.49
C VAL A 452 -15.83 16.77 8.33
N GLN A 453 -16.98 17.42 8.56
CA GLN A 453 -18.10 16.83 9.28
C GLN A 453 -18.53 15.49 8.66
N ARG A 454 -18.64 15.44 7.33
CA ARG A 454 -18.97 14.22 6.57
C ARG A 454 -17.94 13.11 6.76
N ARG A 455 -16.65 13.43 6.64
CA ARG A 455 -15.56 12.45 6.84
C ARG A 455 -15.57 11.88 8.25
N VAL A 456 -15.79 12.73 9.25
CA VAL A 456 -15.87 12.33 10.66
C VAL A 456 -17.08 11.42 10.88
N ALA A 457 -18.27 11.81 10.42
CA ALA A 457 -19.49 11.00 10.58
C ALA A 457 -19.35 9.62 9.90
N LEU A 458 -18.84 9.58 8.67
CA LEU A 458 -18.56 8.33 7.96
C LEU A 458 -17.53 7.47 8.70
N ALA A 459 -16.44 8.06 9.17
CA ALA A 459 -15.40 7.34 9.91
C ALA A 459 -15.95 6.74 11.22
N LEU A 460 -16.70 7.53 11.98
CA LEU A 460 -17.32 7.06 13.21
C LEU A 460 -18.33 5.94 12.95
N ALA A 461 -19.07 5.96 11.83
CA ALA A 461 -20.05 4.90 11.54
C ALA A 461 -19.37 3.54 11.35
N HIS A 462 -18.15 3.54 10.82
CA HIS A 462 -17.34 2.34 10.67
C HIS A 462 -16.64 1.91 11.95
N LEU A 463 -16.06 2.88 12.66
CA LEU A 463 -15.12 2.60 13.74
C LEU A 463 -15.76 2.58 15.13
N CYS A 464 -16.93 3.21 15.36
CA CYS A 464 -17.51 3.34 16.70
C CYS A 464 -17.82 1.98 17.35
N SER A 465 -17.67 1.93 18.67
CA SER A 465 -18.24 0.86 19.47
C SER A 465 -19.78 0.93 19.43
N PRO A 466 -20.50 -0.18 19.65
CA PRO A 466 -21.96 -0.15 19.83
C PRO A 466 -22.40 0.81 20.95
N ASP A 467 -21.64 0.89 22.04
CA ASP A 467 -21.96 1.74 23.20
C ASP A 467 -21.95 3.24 22.87
N ASP A 468 -21.11 3.66 21.92
CA ASP A 468 -20.98 5.06 21.51
C ASP A 468 -22.00 5.46 20.42
N GLN A 469 -22.75 4.52 19.84
CA GLN A 469 -23.62 4.80 18.69
C GLN A 469 -24.68 5.87 19.00
N LYS A 470 -25.33 5.77 20.16
CA LYS A 470 -26.35 6.74 20.58
C LYS A 470 -25.77 8.14 20.70
N SER A 471 -24.64 8.28 21.41
CA SER A 471 -24.02 9.57 21.67
C SER A 471 -23.55 10.25 20.38
N ILE A 472 -23.02 9.46 19.43
CA ILE A 472 -22.53 9.97 18.15
C ILE A 472 -23.68 10.31 17.19
N PHE A 473 -24.58 9.36 16.95
CA PHE A 473 -25.52 9.45 15.84
C PHE A 473 -26.86 10.08 16.22
N VAL A 474 -27.30 9.92 17.46
CA VAL A 474 -28.54 10.52 17.98
C VAL A 474 -28.24 11.85 18.66
N ASP A 475 -27.38 11.86 19.68
CA ASP A 475 -27.20 13.05 20.52
C ASP A 475 -26.35 14.13 19.84
N ALA A 476 -25.36 13.73 19.02
CA ALA A 476 -24.46 14.64 18.31
C ALA A 476 -24.83 14.88 16.82
N ASN A 477 -26.02 14.48 16.38
CA ASN A 477 -26.53 14.65 15.01
C ASN A 477 -25.71 13.94 13.91
N GLY A 478 -24.92 12.92 14.23
CA GLY A 478 -24.19 12.14 13.23
C GLY A 478 -25.12 11.50 12.19
N LEU A 479 -26.30 11.01 12.61
CA LEU A 479 -27.29 10.42 11.70
C LEU A 479 -27.80 11.42 10.66
N SER A 480 -28.02 12.68 11.07
CA SER A 480 -28.47 13.74 10.15
C SER A 480 -27.45 13.96 9.03
N ILE A 481 -26.15 13.95 9.36
CA ILE A 481 -25.08 14.14 8.38
C ILE A 481 -25.05 12.97 7.38
N LEU A 482 -25.25 11.73 7.84
CA LEU A 482 -25.32 10.57 6.95
C LEU A 482 -26.54 10.65 6.02
N LEU A 483 -27.72 11.01 6.54
CA LEU A 483 -28.92 11.16 5.71
C LEU A 483 -28.78 12.30 4.69
N GLU A 484 -28.18 13.43 5.06
CA GLU A 484 -27.86 14.54 4.13
C GLU A 484 -26.92 14.08 2.98
N LEU A 485 -26.03 13.12 3.22
CA LEU A 485 -25.17 12.54 2.18
C LEU A 485 -25.97 11.66 1.19
N LEU A 486 -26.98 10.94 1.68
CA LEU A 486 -27.88 10.12 0.86
C LEU A 486 -28.74 10.99 -0.06
N GLU A 487 -29.11 12.19 0.37
CA GLU A 487 -29.85 13.18 -0.42
C GLU A 487 -28.95 13.94 -1.43
N SER A 488 -27.63 13.74 -1.39
CA SER A 488 -26.73 14.50 -2.25
C SER A 488 -26.76 14.03 -3.71
N THR A 489 -26.46 14.93 -4.65
CA THR A 489 -26.37 14.60 -6.09
C THR A 489 -25.13 13.78 -6.45
N ASN A 490 -24.21 13.56 -5.50
CA ASN A 490 -22.97 12.84 -5.74
C ASN A 490 -23.16 11.35 -5.41
N LEU A 491 -23.10 10.49 -6.42
CA LEU A 491 -23.26 9.03 -6.26
C LEU A 491 -22.28 8.42 -5.26
N LYS A 492 -21.05 8.96 -5.14
CA LYS A 492 -20.09 8.47 -4.15
C LYS A 492 -20.58 8.77 -2.72
N HIS A 493 -21.04 9.99 -2.46
CA HIS A 493 -21.57 10.34 -1.14
C HIS A 493 -22.78 9.49 -0.75
N GLN A 494 -23.67 9.22 -1.71
CA GLN A 494 -24.82 8.34 -1.48
C GLN A 494 -24.37 6.92 -1.13
N ARG A 495 -23.43 6.36 -1.91
CA ARG A 495 -22.84 5.05 -1.65
C ARG A 495 -22.17 4.97 -0.28
N ASP A 496 -21.31 5.94 0.04
CA ASP A 496 -20.60 6.01 1.32
C ASP A 496 -21.59 6.08 2.49
N SER A 497 -22.68 6.86 2.33
CA SER A 497 -23.77 6.93 3.32
C SER A 497 -24.51 5.61 3.49
N CYS A 498 -24.89 4.95 2.39
CA CYS A 498 -25.54 3.63 2.46
C CYS A 498 -24.68 2.62 3.21
N VAL A 499 -23.38 2.54 2.87
CA VAL A 499 -22.42 1.64 3.50
C VAL A 499 -22.24 1.96 4.99
N ALA A 500 -22.18 3.24 5.37
CA ALA A 500 -22.12 3.67 6.76
C ALA A 500 -23.39 3.30 7.54
N LEU A 501 -24.58 3.54 6.97
CA LEU A 501 -25.88 3.22 7.59
C LEU A 501 -26.07 1.70 7.76
N CYS A 502 -25.71 0.90 6.75
CA CYS A 502 -25.66 -0.56 6.88
C CYS A 502 -24.76 -0.99 8.03
N LYS A 503 -23.56 -0.38 8.15
CA LYS A 503 -22.63 -0.75 9.21
C LYS A 503 -23.16 -0.43 10.61
N LEU A 504 -23.87 0.69 10.74
CA LEU A 504 -24.56 1.04 11.99
C LEU A 504 -25.65 0.03 12.34
N ALA A 505 -26.46 -0.39 11.34
CA ALA A 505 -27.52 -1.38 11.53
C ALA A 505 -26.94 -2.75 11.94
N GLU A 506 -25.85 -3.21 11.32
CA GLU A 506 -25.17 -4.47 11.69
C GLU A 506 -24.70 -4.44 13.15
N LYS A 507 -24.01 -3.37 13.55
CA LYS A 507 -23.49 -3.20 14.92
C LYS A 507 -24.63 -3.10 15.95
N ALA A 508 -25.75 -2.48 15.60
CA ALA A 508 -26.92 -2.42 16.48
C ALA A 508 -27.69 -3.74 16.55
N SER A 509 -27.71 -4.53 15.47
CA SER A 509 -28.42 -5.83 15.42
C SER A 509 -27.63 -6.99 16.04
N SER A 510 -26.32 -6.84 16.25
CA SER A 510 -25.52 -7.78 17.05
C SER A 510 -25.93 -7.83 18.53
N LEU A 511 -26.80 -6.92 18.95
CA LEU A 511 -27.47 -6.90 20.25
C LEU A 511 -28.82 -7.64 20.13
N SER A 512 -28.77 -8.96 20.33
CA SER A 512 -29.92 -9.92 20.38
C SER A 512 -30.85 -10.00 19.14
N PRO A 513 -30.89 -11.14 18.42
CA PRO A 513 -31.77 -11.33 17.27
C PRO A 513 -33.20 -11.79 17.62
N VAL A 514 -33.65 -11.63 18.86
CA VAL A 514 -35.02 -11.97 19.23
C VAL A 514 -35.65 -10.78 19.92
N ASP A 515 -36.04 -9.80 19.12
CA ASP A 515 -37.08 -8.85 19.52
C ASP A 515 -38.39 -9.65 19.56
N ALA A 516 -38.55 -10.48 20.60
CA ALA A 516 -39.85 -10.84 21.11
C ALA A 516 -40.46 -9.52 21.59
N GLY A 517 -41.02 -8.75 20.64
CA GLY A 517 -41.67 -7.49 20.94
C GLY A 517 -42.66 -7.71 22.07
N PRO A 518 -42.98 -6.66 22.84
CA PRO A 518 -43.62 -6.78 24.14
C PRO A 518 -44.74 -7.82 24.10
N PRO A 519 -44.76 -8.79 25.04
CA PRO A 519 -45.83 -9.78 25.09
C PRO A 519 -47.14 -9.02 25.05
N SER A 520 -48.11 -9.53 24.28
CA SER A 520 -49.45 -8.94 24.25
C SER A 520 -49.89 -8.67 25.69
N PRO A 521 -50.47 -7.50 26.00
CA PRO A 521 -50.88 -7.16 27.37
C PRO A 521 -51.93 -8.13 27.95
N ILE A 522 -52.43 -9.05 27.12
CA ILE A 522 -53.39 -10.10 27.44
C ILE A 522 -52.63 -11.43 27.49
N SER A 523 -52.79 -12.20 28.57
CA SER A 523 -52.32 -13.57 28.65
C SER A 523 -53.05 -14.41 27.59
N GLN A 524 -52.37 -14.74 26.49
CA GLN A 524 -52.96 -15.48 25.37
C GLN A 524 -53.18 -16.94 25.80
N VAL A 525 -54.45 -17.35 25.88
CA VAL A 525 -54.85 -18.73 26.18
C VAL A 525 -55.16 -19.44 24.86
N TYR A 526 -54.31 -20.38 24.49
CA TYR A 526 -54.46 -21.19 23.29
C TYR A 526 -55.27 -22.46 23.60
N LEU A 527 -56.38 -22.68 22.89
CA LEU A 527 -57.21 -23.87 23.07
C LEU A 527 -56.59 -25.12 22.43
N GLY A 528 -55.76 -24.95 21.40
CA GLY A 528 -55.10 -26.03 20.66
C GLY A 528 -55.81 -26.41 19.35
N GLU A 529 -55.07 -27.10 18.47
CA GLU A 529 -55.48 -27.46 17.10
C GLU A 529 -56.81 -28.23 17.05
N GLN A 530 -57.07 -29.08 18.05
CA GLN A 530 -58.26 -29.93 18.11
C GLN A 530 -59.59 -29.16 18.19
N TYR A 531 -59.57 -27.87 18.51
CA TYR A 531 -60.76 -27.01 18.58
C TYR A 531 -60.91 -26.07 17.38
N VAL A 532 -59.96 -26.08 16.42
CA VAL A 532 -60.06 -25.30 15.19
C VAL A 532 -61.20 -25.84 14.32
N ASN A 533 -62.12 -24.96 13.91
CA ASN A 533 -63.32 -25.30 13.12
C ASN A 533 -64.13 -26.48 13.69
N ASN A 534 -64.20 -26.60 15.02
CA ASN A 534 -64.88 -27.69 15.69
C ASN A 534 -66.27 -27.23 16.18
N PRO A 535 -67.38 -27.92 15.81
CA PRO A 535 -68.73 -27.56 16.26
C PRO A 535 -68.97 -27.84 17.75
N THR A 536 -68.10 -28.60 18.41
CA THR A 536 -68.22 -28.93 19.83
C THR A 536 -68.00 -27.67 20.68
N LEU A 537 -69.02 -27.25 21.42
CA LEU A 537 -69.01 -26.03 22.26
C LEU A 537 -68.83 -24.70 21.48
N SER A 538 -68.92 -24.71 20.15
CA SER A 538 -68.91 -23.49 19.36
C SER A 538 -70.16 -22.65 19.65
N ASP A 539 -69.97 -21.37 19.96
CA ASP A 539 -71.02 -20.40 20.29
C ASP A 539 -71.15 -19.28 19.23
N VAL A 540 -70.39 -19.39 18.14
CA VAL A 540 -70.49 -18.55 16.95
C VAL A 540 -70.08 -19.34 15.69
N THR A 541 -70.73 -19.07 14.56
CA THR A 541 -70.40 -19.63 13.26
C THR A 541 -70.12 -18.50 12.27
N PHE A 542 -69.00 -18.55 11.57
CA PHE A 542 -68.70 -17.62 10.49
C PHE A 542 -69.07 -18.21 9.12
N LEU A 543 -69.60 -17.38 8.24
CA LEU A 543 -69.87 -17.70 6.85
C LEU A 543 -68.80 -17.05 5.97
N ILE A 544 -67.94 -17.89 5.38
CA ILE A 544 -66.82 -17.48 4.52
C ILE A 544 -66.99 -18.15 3.17
N GLU A 545 -67.17 -17.38 2.09
CA GLU A 545 -67.41 -17.92 0.74
C GLU A 545 -68.55 -18.98 0.71
N GLY A 546 -69.58 -18.79 1.54
CA GLY A 546 -70.71 -19.71 1.68
C GLY A 546 -70.43 -20.99 2.50
N LYS A 547 -69.21 -21.18 3.02
CA LYS A 547 -68.84 -22.28 3.92
C LYS A 547 -68.94 -21.86 5.39
N ARG A 548 -69.31 -22.82 6.25
CA ARG A 548 -69.45 -22.58 7.71
C ARG A 548 -68.12 -22.87 8.43
N PHE A 549 -67.69 -21.93 9.26
CA PHE A 549 -66.54 -22.10 10.16
C PHE A 549 -67.01 -21.97 11.62
N TYR A 550 -66.85 -23.03 12.41
CA TYR A 550 -67.27 -23.06 13.82
C TYR A 550 -66.18 -22.47 14.72
N ALA A 551 -66.55 -21.51 15.59
CA ALA A 551 -65.59 -20.82 16.46
C ALA A 551 -66.15 -20.58 17.86
N HIS A 552 -65.27 -20.15 18.75
CA HIS A 552 -65.54 -19.96 20.17
C HIS A 552 -65.26 -18.51 20.55
N ARG A 553 -66.29 -17.74 20.90
CA ARG A 553 -66.22 -16.32 21.23
C ARG A 553 -65.13 -16.05 22.27
N ILE A 554 -65.07 -16.84 23.35
CA ILE A 554 -64.08 -16.66 24.40
C ILE A 554 -62.62 -16.70 23.89
N CYS A 555 -62.33 -17.55 22.91
CA CYS A 555 -61.00 -17.64 22.29
C CYS A 555 -60.72 -16.41 21.41
N LEU A 556 -61.71 -15.96 20.63
CA LEU A 556 -61.62 -14.78 19.78
C LEU A 556 -61.40 -13.49 20.59
N LEU A 557 -62.17 -13.31 21.68
CA LEU A 557 -62.06 -12.16 22.57
C LEU A 557 -60.72 -12.11 23.30
N ALA A 558 -60.15 -13.27 23.65
CA ALA A 558 -58.86 -13.36 24.33
C ALA A 558 -57.68 -13.05 23.41
N SER A 559 -57.81 -13.34 22.11
CA SER A 559 -56.70 -13.25 21.15
C SER A 559 -56.72 -12.02 20.25
N SER A 560 -57.85 -11.29 20.14
CA SER A 560 -57.99 -10.16 19.20
C SER A 560 -58.90 -9.06 19.75
N ASP A 561 -58.36 -7.84 19.77
CA ASP A 561 -59.12 -6.64 20.14
C ASP A 561 -60.22 -6.29 19.12
N ALA A 562 -60.03 -6.62 17.85
CA ALA A 562 -61.04 -6.43 16.81
C ALA A 562 -62.27 -7.33 17.05
N PHE A 563 -62.05 -8.61 17.40
CA PHE A 563 -63.15 -9.50 17.77
C PHE A 563 -63.79 -9.10 19.10
N ARG A 564 -63.00 -8.63 20.07
CA ARG A 564 -63.53 -8.08 21.32
C ARG A 564 -64.45 -6.88 21.07
N ALA A 565 -64.03 -5.95 20.21
CA ALA A 565 -64.89 -4.85 19.78
C ALA A 565 -66.16 -5.35 19.08
N MET A 566 -66.07 -6.34 18.20
CA MET A 566 -67.21 -6.91 17.48
C MET A 566 -68.27 -7.51 18.43
N PHE A 567 -67.87 -8.24 19.46
CA PHE A 567 -68.79 -8.95 20.35
C PHE A 567 -69.21 -8.16 21.61
N ASP A 568 -68.31 -7.36 22.19
CA ASP A 568 -68.58 -6.61 23.42
C ASP A 568 -68.83 -5.10 23.18
N GLY A 569 -68.55 -4.59 21.98
CA GLY A 569 -68.67 -3.17 21.64
C GLY A 569 -70.07 -2.67 21.25
N GLY A 570 -71.10 -3.52 21.36
CA GLY A 570 -72.49 -3.14 21.07
C GLY A 570 -72.89 -3.16 19.58
N TYR A 571 -72.14 -3.86 18.73
CA TYR A 571 -72.48 -4.07 17.32
C TYR A 571 -73.58 -5.13 17.14
N LYS A 572 -74.16 -5.22 15.92
CA LYS A 572 -75.24 -6.17 15.60
C LYS A 572 -74.82 -7.63 15.76
N GLU A 573 -73.52 -7.89 15.64
CA GLU A 573 -72.84 -9.17 15.73
C GLU A 573 -72.80 -9.72 17.16
N LYS A 574 -73.06 -8.88 18.18
CA LYS A 574 -73.08 -9.27 19.59
C LYS A 574 -73.99 -10.48 19.85
N ASP A 575 -75.21 -10.45 19.34
CA ASP A 575 -76.22 -11.50 19.55
C ASP A 575 -76.35 -12.45 18.35
N ALA A 576 -75.56 -12.24 17.28
CA ALA A 576 -75.60 -13.05 16.08
C ALA A 576 -74.95 -14.43 16.31
N LYS A 577 -75.59 -15.49 15.79
CA LYS A 577 -75.05 -16.86 15.79
C LYS A 577 -74.29 -17.18 14.51
N ASP A 578 -74.77 -16.67 13.37
CA ASP A 578 -74.12 -16.78 12.08
C ASP A 578 -73.65 -15.37 11.65
N ILE A 579 -72.35 -15.20 11.40
CA ILE A 579 -71.73 -13.93 11.02
C ILE A 579 -71.05 -14.09 9.67
N GLU A 580 -71.42 -13.26 8.70
CA GLU A 580 -70.76 -13.25 7.40
C GLU A 580 -69.53 -12.35 7.44
N ILE A 581 -68.37 -12.87 7.05
CA ILE A 581 -67.14 -12.07 6.88
C ILE A 581 -66.91 -11.87 5.38
N PRO A 582 -67.18 -10.67 4.85
CA PRO A 582 -67.00 -10.40 3.43
C PRO A 582 -65.51 -10.24 3.08
N ASN A 583 -65.16 -10.50 1.82
CA ASN A 583 -63.84 -10.20 1.22
C ASN A 583 -62.64 -10.90 1.86
N ILE A 584 -62.83 -12.08 2.46
CA ILE A 584 -61.73 -12.95 2.91
C ILE A 584 -61.88 -14.34 2.29
N ARG A 585 -60.77 -14.89 1.78
CA ARG A 585 -60.76 -16.27 1.26
C ARG A 585 -60.85 -17.27 2.40
N TRP A 586 -61.44 -18.44 2.14
CA TRP A 586 -61.53 -19.51 3.13
C TRP A 586 -60.18 -19.87 3.76
N ASP A 587 -59.14 -20.06 2.95
CA ASP A 587 -57.82 -20.49 3.40
C ASP A 587 -57.10 -19.44 4.26
N VAL A 588 -57.26 -18.15 3.94
CA VAL A 588 -56.75 -17.03 4.74
C VAL A 588 -57.43 -16.99 6.11
N PHE A 589 -58.77 -17.10 6.11
CA PHE A 589 -59.54 -17.13 7.35
C PHE A 589 -59.18 -18.35 8.21
N GLU A 590 -59.03 -19.51 7.59
CA GLU A 590 -58.64 -20.74 8.29
C GLU A 590 -57.27 -20.61 8.97
N LEU A 591 -56.24 -20.08 8.29
CA LEU A 591 -54.92 -19.88 8.88
C LEU A 591 -54.94 -18.83 10.00
N MET A 592 -55.69 -17.74 9.83
CA MET A 592 -55.88 -16.73 10.86
C MET A 592 -56.53 -17.34 12.11
N MET A 593 -57.57 -18.13 11.93
CA MET A 593 -58.26 -18.84 13.01
C MET A 593 -57.36 -19.90 13.65
N ARG A 594 -56.58 -20.65 12.87
CA ARG A 594 -55.60 -21.60 13.40
C ARG A 594 -54.61 -20.89 14.31
N TYR A 595 -54.05 -19.75 13.89
CA TYR A 595 -53.17 -18.93 14.72
C TYR A 595 -53.83 -18.48 16.04
N ILE A 596 -55.09 -18.02 15.99
CA ILE A 596 -55.83 -17.62 17.20
C ILE A 596 -55.94 -18.77 18.22
N TYR A 597 -56.07 -20.01 17.74
CA TYR A 597 -56.25 -21.20 18.58
C TYR A 597 -54.94 -21.82 19.07
N THR A 598 -53.85 -21.69 18.32
CA THR A 598 -52.58 -22.41 18.58
C THR A 598 -51.41 -21.49 18.90
N GLY A 599 -51.47 -20.22 18.53
CA GLY A 599 -50.39 -19.24 18.65
C GLY A 599 -49.28 -19.38 17.60
N SER A 600 -49.40 -20.34 16.68
CA SER A 600 -48.38 -20.61 15.67
C SER A 600 -49.00 -21.15 14.39
N VAL A 601 -48.52 -20.66 13.25
CA VAL A 601 -48.94 -21.10 11.93
C VAL A 601 -47.78 -20.96 10.94
N ASP A 602 -47.69 -21.89 9.99
CA ASP A 602 -46.75 -21.79 8.89
C ASP A 602 -47.32 -20.89 7.80
N VAL A 603 -46.66 -19.75 7.55
CA VAL A 603 -47.06 -18.78 6.53
C VAL A 603 -46.18 -18.94 5.30
N ASN A 604 -46.79 -19.24 4.16
CA ASN A 604 -46.11 -19.28 2.85
C ASN A 604 -46.25 -17.94 2.10
N LEU A 605 -45.40 -17.71 1.10
CA LEU A 605 -45.38 -16.45 0.34
C LEU A 605 -46.67 -16.16 -0.45
N GLU A 606 -47.35 -17.21 -0.94
CA GLU A 606 -48.56 -17.06 -1.76
C GLU A 606 -49.72 -16.47 -0.96
N ILE A 607 -49.84 -16.82 0.33
CA ILE A 607 -50.93 -16.36 1.20
C ILE A 607 -50.51 -15.20 2.11
N ALA A 608 -49.21 -14.96 2.28
CA ALA A 608 -48.69 -14.01 3.27
C ALA A 608 -49.26 -12.60 3.12
N GLN A 609 -49.48 -12.09 1.90
CA GLN A 609 -50.03 -10.74 1.70
C GLN A 609 -51.50 -10.65 2.12
N ASP A 610 -52.32 -11.65 1.77
CA ASP A 610 -53.73 -11.69 2.14
C ASP A 610 -53.89 -11.94 3.65
N LEU A 611 -53.03 -12.78 4.22
CA LEU A 611 -52.97 -13.05 5.65
C LEU A 611 -52.44 -11.84 6.44
N LEU A 612 -51.50 -11.06 5.90
CA LEU A 612 -51.06 -9.79 6.49
C LEU A 612 -52.22 -8.80 6.58
N ARG A 613 -52.99 -8.66 5.50
CA ARG A 613 -54.19 -7.82 5.47
C ARG A 613 -55.20 -8.25 6.55
N ALA A 614 -55.46 -9.55 6.66
CA ALA A 614 -56.35 -10.09 7.68
C ALA A 614 -55.79 -9.87 9.10
N ALA A 615 -54.51 -10.16 9.32
CA ALA A 615 -53.86 -9.98 10.62
C ALA A 615 -53.91 -8.52 11.09
N ASP A 616 -53.67 -7.56 10.19
CA ASP A 616 -53.80 -6.13 10.49
C ASP A 616 -55.25 -5.73 10.79
N GLN A 617 -56.20 -6.16 9.94
CA GLN A 617 -57.63 -5.88 10.12
C GLN A 617 -58.17 -6.40 11.46
N TYR A 618 -57.68 -7.55 11.92
CA TYR A 618 -58.09 -8.18 13.17
C TYR A 618 -57.13 -7.92 14.35
N LEU A 619 -56.15 -7.02 14.20
CA LEU A 619 -55.19 -6.61 15.24
C LEU A 619 -54.41 -7.79 15.86
N LEU A 620 -54.03 -8.75 15.03
CA LEU A 620 -53.25 -9.94 15.41
C LEU A 620 -51.75 -9.68 15.22
N GLU A 621 -51.14 -8.90 16.11
CA GLU A 621 -49.75 -8.43 15.99
C GLU A 621 -48.72 -9.55 15.79
N GLY A 622 -48.86 -10.68 16.49
CA GLY A 622 -47.92 -11.80 16.33
C GLY A 622 -48.04 -12.49 14.96
N LEU A 623 -49.26 -12.65 14.44
CA LEU A 623 -49.49 -13.18 13.09
C LEU A 623 -49.00 -12.21 12.02
N LYS A 624 -49.25 -10.91 12.24
CA LYS A 624 -48.78 -9.83 11.38
C LYS A 624 -47.27 -9.88 11.23
N ARG A 625 -46.52 -10.02 12.33
CA ARG A 625 -45.05 -10.19 12.31
C ARG A 625 -44.60 -11.44 11.56
N LEU A 626 -45.29 -12.58 11.70
CA LEU A 626 -44.99 -13.79 10.92
C LEU A 626 -45.16 -13.54 9.42
N CYS A 627 -46.24 -12.86 9.02
CA CYS A 627 -46.46 -12.50 7.62
C CYS A 627 -45.38 -11.53 7.12
N GLU A 628 -45.04 -10.51 7.90
CA GLU A 628 -43.96 -9.56 7.58
C GLU A 628 -42.61 -10.28 7.38
N TYR A 629 -42.26 -11.21 8.26
CA TYR A 629 -41.05 -12.00 8.15
C TYR A 629 -41.04 -12.84 6.88
N THR A 630 -42.13 -13.57 6.59
CA THR A 630 -42.24 -14.37 5.37
C THR A 630 -42.10 -13.51 4.12
N ILE A 631 -42.78 -12.36 4.06
CA ILE A 631 -42.69 -11.44 2.90
C ILE A 631 -41.28 -10.86 2.77
N ALA A 632 -40.62 -10.53 3.89
CA ALA A 632 -39.27 -9.97 3.88
C ALA A 632 -38.22 -10.91 3.25
N GLN A 633 -38.43 -12.23 3.31
CA GLN A 633 -37.55 -13.22 2.66
C GLN A 633 -37.57 -13.13 1.12
N ASP A 634 -38.60 -12.50 0.53
CA ASP A 634 -38.77 -12.39 -0.92
C ASP A 634 -38.47 -10.99 -1.46
N ILE A 635 -37.85 -10.10 -0.66
CA ILE A 635 -37.47 -8.77 -1.13
C ILE A 635 -36.36 -8.90 -2.19
N ARG A 636 -36.58 -8.27 -3.33
CA ARG A 636 -35.72 -8.25 -4.52
C ARG A 636 -35.65 -6.84 -5.10
N VAL A 637 -34.67 -6.64 -5.98
CA VAL A 637 -34.43 -5.35 -6.68
C VAL A 637 -35.65 -4.91 -7.50
N ASP A 638 -36.46 -5.85 -8.01
CA ASP A 638 -37.63 -5.59 -8.85
C ASP A 638 -38.93 -5.36 -8.06
N ASN A 639 -39.04 -5.85 -6.82
CA ASN A 639 -40.27 -5.76 -6.03
C ASN A 639 -40.16 -4.89 -4.76
N VAL A 640 -38.97 -4.40 -4.37
CA VAL A 640 -38.79 -3.66 -3.10
C VAL A 640 -39.70 -2.43 -2.97
N SER A 641 -39.98 -1.72 -4.06
CA SER A 641 -40.92 -0.59 -4.04
C SER A 641 -42.34 -1.05 -3.66
N LEU A 642 -42.79 -2.17 -4.24
CA LEU A 642 -44.10 -2.75 -3.94
C LEU A 642 -44.16 -3.30 -2.51
N MET A 643 -43.08 -3.94 -2.03
CA MET A 643 -42.99 -4.43 -0.66
C MET A 643 -43.02 -3.28 0.35
N TYR A 644 -42.41 -2.14 0.02
CA TYR A 644 -42.50 -0.93 0.82
C TYR A 644 -43.92 -0.36 0.84
N ASP A 645 -44.58 -0.26 -0.31
CA ASP A 645 -45.99 0.17 -0.41
C ASP A 645 -46.91 -0.73 0.44
N LEU A 646 -46.68 -2.04 0.40
CA LEU A 646 -47.39 -3.02 1.23
C LEU A 646 -47.17 -2.79 2.73
N SER A 647 -45.93 -2.46 3.11
CA SER A 647 -45.58 -2.14 4.50
C SER A 647 -46.21 -0.84 5.02
N GLU A 648 -46.46 0.14 4.14
CA GLU A 648 -47.17 1.35 4.50
C GLU A 648 -48.67 1.10 4.61
N ALA A 649 -49.25 0.40 3.63
CA ALA A 649 -50.68 0.11 3.58
C ALA A 649 -51.21 -0.64 4.81
N PHE A 650 -50.41 -1.54 5.37
CA PHE A 650 -50.77 -2.38 6.53
C PHE A 650 -49.97 -2.06 7.78
N ASN A 651 -49.34 -0.88 7.86
CA ASN A 651 -48.50 -0.46 8.97
C ASN A 651 -47.54 -1.57 9.48
N ALA A 652 -46.87 -2.23 8.54
CA ALA A 652 -46.08 -3.44 8.76
C ALA A 652 -44.61 -3.05 9.01
N VAL A 653 -44.28 -2.77 10.27
CA VAL A 653 -43.04 -2.07 10.66
C VAL A 653 -41.78 -2.91 10.41
N SER A 654 -41.80 -4.21 10.69
CA SER A 654 -40.67 -5.11 10.44
C SER A 654 -40.40 -5.26 8.95
N LEU A 655 -41.46 -5.39 8.13
CA LEU A 655 -41.31 -5.41 6.67
C LEU A 655 -40.76 -4.09 6.13
N ARG A 656 -41.21 -2.95 6.67
CA ARG A 656 -40.69 -1.63 6.31
C ARG A 656 -39.21 -1.50 6.60
N ASN A 657 -38.78 -1.93 7.79
CA ASN A 657 -37.38 -1.93 8.20
C ASN A 657 -36.54 -2.86 7.30
N ALA A 658 -37.07 -4.04 6.94
CA ALA A 658 -36.41 -4.94 6.00
C ALA A 658 -36.24 -4.28 4.61
N CYS A 659 -37.24 -3.56 4.12
CA CYS A 659 -37.13 -2.78 2.87
C CYS A 659 -36.07 -1.68 2.97
N ILE A 660 -36.01 -0.95 4.08
CA ILE A 660 -35.00 0.08 4.35
C ILE A 660 -33.58 -0.51 4.24
N LEU A 661 -33.32 -1.60 4.96
CA LEU A 661 -32.01 -2.25 4.95
C LEU A 661 -31.66 -2.78 3.56
N PHE A 662 -32.61 -3.44 2.89
CA PHE A 662 -32.42 -3.94 1.53
C PHE A 662 -32.04 -2.83 0.54
N VAL A 663 -32.69 -1.65 0.65
CA VAL A 663 -32.40 -0.49 -0.19
C VAL A 663 -30.98 0.03 0.03
N LEU A 664 -30.52 0.10 1.28
CA LEU A 664 -29.15 0.52 1.60
C LEU A 664 -28.11 -0.48 1.08
N GLU A 665 -28.33 -1.78 1.29
CA GLU A 665 -27.43 -2.85 0.87
C GLU A 665 -27.31 -2.99 -0.66
N ASN A 666 -28.39 -2.71 -1.39
CA ASN A 666 -28.45 -2.87 -2.84
C ASN A 666 -28.38 -1.54 -3.61
N PHE A 667 -27.82 -0.49 -3.00
CA PHE A 667 -27.68 0.85 -3.60
C PHE A 667 -27.19 0.81 -5.06
N ASP A 668 -26.10 0.09 -5.34
CA ASP A 668 -25.47 0.03 -6.67
C ASP A 668 -26.40 -0.52 -7.76
N LYS A 669 -27.34 -1.40 -7.40
CA LYS A 669 -28.31 -2.00 -8.35
C LYS A 669 -29.57 -1.14 -8.48
N LEU A 670 -29.93 -0.44 -7.42
CA LEU A 670 -31.17 0.32 -7.30
C LEU A 670 -31.05 1.75 -7.84
N ASN A 671 -29.88 2.39 -7.68
CA ASN A 671 -29.69 3.79 -8.09
C ASN A 671 -29.94 4.06 -9.58
N ALA A 672 -29.80 3.04 -10.43
CA ALA A 672 -30.03 3.12 -11.87
C ALA A 672 -31.52 2.99 -12.26
N LYS A 673 -32.41 2.69 -11.30
CA LYS A 673 -33.85 2.54 -11.54
C LYS A 673 -34.53 3.90 -11.54
N SER A 674 -35.44 4.12 -12.48
CA SER A 674 -36.16 5.40 -12.64
C SER A 674 -36.99 5.79 -11.42
N TRP A 675 -37.52 4.80 -10.70
CA TRP A 675 -38.35 4.99 -9.50
C TRP A 675 -37.54 5.16 -8.21
N TYR A 676 -36.22 4.97 -8.23
CA TYR A 676 -35.40 4.97 -7.02
C TYR A 676 -35.43 6.30 -6.26
N GLY A 677 -35.35 7.43 -6.97
CA GLY A 677 -35.37 8.75 -6.35
C GLY A 677 -36.68 9.03 -5.60
N GLU A 678 -37.81 8.63 -6.17
CA GLU A 678 -39.13 8.76 -5.54
C GLU A 678 -39.24 7.88 -4.29
N LEU A 679 -38.75 6.63 -4.39
CA LEU A 679 -38.73 5.70 -3.27
C LEU A 679 -37.86 6.23 -2.12
N ILE A 680 -36.64 6.72 -2.39
CA ILE A 680 -35.76 7.27 -1.35
C ILE A 680 -36.41 8.45 -0.63
N ASN A 681 -37.05 9.38 -1.35
CA ASN A 681 -37.74 10.51 -0.74
C ASN A 681 -38.86 10.08 0.22
N ARG A 682 -39.57 8.99 -0.10
CA ARG A 682 -40.60 8.40 0.77
C ARG A 682 -40.01 7.65 1.96
N ILE A 683 -38.88 6.98 1.77
CA ILE A 683 -38.25 6.15 2.80
C ILE A 683 -37.47 6.99 3.82
N LEU A 684 -36.89 8.13 3.44
CA LEU A 684 -35.99 8.93 4.29
C LEU A 684 -36.54 9.27 5.70
N PRO A 685 -37.81 9.69 5.87
CA PRO A 685 -38.39 9.93 7.20
C PRO A 685 -38.42 8.65 8.06
N GLU A 686 -38.78 7.52 7.46
CA GLU A 686 -38.87 6.23 8.12
C GLU A 686 -37.47 5.66 8.43
N MET A 687 -36.49 5.86 7.55
CA MET A 687 -35.07 5.61 7.82
C MET A 687 -34.59 6.36 9.06
N ARG A 688 -34.90 7.66 9.15
CA ARG A 688 -34.52 8.46 10.33
C ARG A 688 -35.13 7.87 11.61
N ASN A 689 -36.41 7.51 11.58
CA ASN A 689 -37.09 6.93 12.74
C ASN A 689 -36.51 5.56 13.12
N TYR A 690 -36.27 4.70 12.12
CA TYR A 690 -35.67 3.38 12.30
C TYR A 690 -34.31 3.47 13.00
N PHE A 691 -33.40 4.31 12.48
CA PHE A 691 -32.07 4.47 13.09
C PHE A 691 -32.11 5.19 14.43
N ALA A 692 -32.95 6.21 14.61
CA ALA A 692 -33.09 6.88 15.91
C ALA A 692 -33.58 5.92 17.01
N THR A 693 -34.52 5.03 16.67
CA THR A 693 -35.04 4.01 17.58
C THR A 693 -34.00 2.92 17.83
N THR A 694 -33.43 2.36 16.78
CA THR A 694 -32.48 1.24 16.84
C THR A 694 -31.21 1.62 17.61
N LEU A 695 -30.64 2.80 17.33
CA LEU A 695 -29.44 3.30 18.01
C LEU A 695 -29.75 3.87 19.41
N GLY A 696 -31.01 4.14 19.73
CA GLY A 696 -31.44 4.68 21.02
C GLY A 696 -31.71 3.62 22.10
N ARG A 697 -31.79 2.33 21.72
CA ARG A 697 -32.02 1.21 22.64
C ARG A 697 -30.82 1.02 23.58
N PRO A 698 -31.04 0.76 24.89
CA PRO A 698 -29.94 0.46 25.80
C PRO A 698 -29.26 -0.85 25.36
N VAL A 699 -27.93 -0.86 25.37
CA VAL A 699 -27.14 -2.08 25.24
C VAL A 699 -27.48 -2.95 26.44
N GLU A 700 -28.15 -4.09 26.21
CA GLU A 700 -28.39 -5.06 27.28
C GLU A 700 -27.02 -5.54 27.77
N ALA A 701 -26.61 -5.07 28.94
CA ALA A 701 -25.46 -5.62 29.63
C ALA A 701 -25.75 -7.11 29.84
N ASP A 702 -24.89 -7.95 29.27
CA ASP A 702 -24.88 -9.41 29.39
C ASP A 702 -25.16 -9.79 30.87
N MET A 703 -26.41 -10.10 31.20
CA MET A 703 -26.79 -10.65 32.50
C MET A 703 -26.36 -12.11 32.52
N ARG A 704 -25.06 -12.33 32.59
CA ARG A 704 -24.45 -13.58 33.02
C ARG A 704 -23.78 -13.35 34.35
N GLN A 705 -24.56 -13.44 35.43
CA GLN A 705 -24.04 -13.89 36.72
C GLN A 705 -24.12 -15.42 36.77
#